data_AF-A0A8T7KI72-F1
#
_entry.id   AF-A0A8T7KI72-F1
#
_cell.length_a   1.000
_cell.length_b   1.000
_cell.length_c   1.000
_cell.angle_alpha   90.00
_cell.angle_beta   90.00
_cell.angle_gamma   90.00
#
_symmetry.space_group_name_H-M   'P 1'
#
loop_
_entity.id
_entity.type
_entity.pdbx_description
1 polymer ?
#
loop_
_entity_poly.entity_id
_entity_poly.type
_entity_poly.pdbx_seq_one_letter_code
_entity_poly.pdbx_strand_id
1 'polypeptide(L)'
;MTTRQIASDTPAPAAEVPDLPPPPWAPPAPRPPAVRMRSAQTVDPDAPVVTHRQRQRGDPFIALVGGLRERSVTSDDDLIAPASVDRGPVEYVRSGQSYLRSFAVLQLPRQLRPGVLVALMHMPGVQVTLVNNPLTRAAAKERLAQKAHQMGVSLSQGGDDSADEAQAMKDIRRVLGAVTDETSVLHLVGLYLTVAGADLRELNERTRQLRAACTDIQLQIVACDAQHWEGLLTTAPLGYDLLRYLFETDTPTLTRLLPSSSAALQGGQGVPILYGVRAEGSGAGQAVGAPVLLDRFALHSPHQATIAATGGGKTYQQSFALLQRFAHGNCDICVLDPKDQEYRSLIEDVLGGTYLVLSDQADVQLNPLTLPWGDAGVVERLSRIQVDLRAKRASLVKQLVASESLARGMPLSGSAEAQLEEAILACYARRGITGDPATFHADVPDLRTVAAYLAEQDGDASLRAALDLFTQGLLGRLLHGPRPLPLAIPPSRLRGDVGVLGVDLSAFVQGQDQTLQRVIPALIADYFMTVAMRGTGRKMELIIDEAWAVLNTAAGAQTIEMLARIGRSLGVAVTVITQQIREFLYRRVGDQLVPNAAGTTFLDNCETILMLRQLRPARAGAQDEENPILQAAKKLGLTPGEINWLSRCRRDADGVTGLLLVGREPIPLRIPRAPGPIHALIPGVSGRVAARETIDEEEL
;
A
#
# COMPACT_ATOMS: atom_id res chain seq x y z
N MET A 1 3.30 -90.82 8.52
CA MET A 1 4.55 -91.49 8.10
C MET A 1 5.18 -90.67 6.98
N THR A 2 6.49 -90.49 7.07
CA THR A 2 7.45 -90.04 6.04
C THR A 2 7.46 -88.58 5.57
N THR A 3 8.41 -87.87 6.20
CA THR A 3 9.16 -86.67 5.82
C THR A 3 9.77 -86.74 4.41
N ARG A 4 9.82 -85.61 3.68
CA ARG A 4 11.05 -85.05 3.08
C ARG A 4 10.83 -83.67 2.41
N GLN A 5 11.94 -82.96 2.32
CA GLN A 5 12.12 -81.52 2.22
C GLN A 5 12.86 -81.17 0.91
N ILE A 6 12.71 -79.91 0.46
CA ILE A 6 13.61 -79.08 -0.37
C ILE A 6 13.68 -79.37 -1.89
N ALA A 7 13.37 -78.36 -2.73
CA ALA A 7 14.33 -77.63 -3.59
C ALA A 7 13.62 -76.78 -4.66
N SER A 8 14.12 -75.56 -4.84
CA SER A 8 13.80 -74.56 -5.88
C SER A 8 14.57 -74.84 -7.18
N ASP A 9 13.94 -74.56 -8.34
CA ASP A 9 14.39 -73.56 -9.34
C ASP A 9 13.86 -73.80 -10.77
N THR A 10 13.17 -72.76 -11.28
CA THR A 10 12.90 -72.28 -12.66
C THR A 10 12.39 -73.21 -13.78
N PRO A 11 11.37 -72.73 -14.54
CA PRO A 11 11.45 -72.83 -16.01
C PRO A 11 10.96 -71.60 -16.82
N ALA A 12 11.74 -71.28 -17.86
CA ALA A 12 11.45 -70.92 -19.27
C ALA A 12 10.43 -69.81 -19.68
N PRO A 13 10.72 -69.05 -20.78
CA PRO A 13 10.05 -67.79 -21.13
C PRO A 13 8.72 -67.97 -21.89
N ALA A 14 7.81 -67.00 -21.70
CA ALA A 14 6.46 -66.99 -22.25
C ALA A 14 6.38 -66.48 -23.71
N ALA A 15 5.46 -67.07 -24.48
CA ALA A 15 5.18 -66.83 -25.88
C ALA A 15 4.41 -65.52 -26.14
N GLU A 16 4.67 -64.89 -27.29
CA GLU A 16 4.02 -63.68 -27.80
C GLU A 16 2.54 -63.91 -28.19
N VAL A 17 1.70 -62.91 -27.89
CA VAL A 17 0.28 -62.84 -28.27
C VAL A 17 0.16 -62.06 -29.59
N PRO A 18 -0.69 -62.48 -30.55
CA PRO A 18 -0.80 -61.81 -31.85
C PRO A 18 -1.63 -60.52 -31.79
N ASP A 19 -1.18 -59.50 -32.52
CA ASP A 19 -1.81 -58.18 -32.65
C ASP A 19 -3.16 -58.21 -33.39
N LEU A 20 -4.11 -57.40 -32.91
CA LEU A 20 -5.39 -57.11 -33.59
C LEU A 20 -5.22 -56.01 -34.65
N PRO A 21 -5.98 -56.03 -35.76
CA PRO A 21 -5.85 -55.04 -36.82
C PRO A 21 -6.51 -53.69 -36.44
N PRO A 22 -6.00 -52.56 -36.99
CA PRO A 22 -6.49 -51.22 -36.67
C PRO A 22 -7.84 -50.88 -37.35
N PRO A 23 -8.60 -49.91 -36.81
CA PRO A 23 -9.94 -49.54 -37.30
C PRO A 23 -9.94 -48.82 -38.68
N PRO A 24 -11.07 -48.86 -39.40
CA PRO A 24 -11.15 -48.68 -40.87
C PRO A 24 -11.04 -47.25 -41.41
N TRP A 25 -10.55 -46.26 -40.64
CA TRP A 25 -10.41 -44.87 -41.10
C TRP A 25 -8.97 -44.33 -41.11
N ALA A 26 -7.95 -45.17 -40.88
CA ALA A 26 -6.55 -44.76 -40.93
C ALA A 26 -6.00 -44.67 -42.38
N PRO A 27 -5.41 -43.54 -42.82
CA PRO A 27 -4.70 -43.47 -44.09
C PRO A 27 -3.32 -44.18 -44.00
N PRO A 28 -2.76 -44.66 -45.11
CA PRO A 28 -1.54 -45.48 -45.10
C PRO A 28 -0.29 -44.65 -44.74
N ALA A 29 0.59 -45.23 -43.91
CA ALA A 29 1.81 -44.59 -43.45
C ALA A 29 2.86 -44.45 -44.58
N PRO A 30 3.46 -43.25 -44.80
CA PRO A 30 4.58 -43.11 -45.71
C PRO A 30 5.92 -43.49 -45.02
N ARG A 31 6.81 -44.15 -45.78
CA ARG A 31 8.18 -44.50 -45.34
C ARG A 31 9.07 -43.25 -45.22
N PRO A 32 10.01 -43.18 -44.25
CA PRO A 32 10.83 -42.00 -44.04
C PRO A 32 12.02 -41.96 -45.03
N PRO A 33 12.46 -40.76 -45.48
CA PRO A 33 13.75 -40.62 -46.16
C PRO A 33 14.88 -40.40 -45.15
N ALA A 34 16.09 -40.85 -45.51
CA ALA A 34 17.30 -40.76 -44.71
C ALA A 34 17.76 -39.30 -44.50
N VAL A 35 18.01 -38.91 -43.25
CA VAL A 35 18.50 -37.57 -42.89
C VAL A 35 20.00 -37.61 -42.56
N ARG A 36 20.79 -36.78 -43.26
CA ARG A 36 22.18 -36.45 -42.91
C ARG A 36 22.20 -35.47 -41.73
N MET A 37 22.98 -35.77 -40.70
CA MET A 37 23.23 -34.89 -39.57
C MET A 37 24.02 -33.64 -40.00
N ARG A 38 23.52 -32.45 -39.64
CA ARG A 38 24.30 -31.20 -39.57
C ARG A 38 24.50 -30.78 -38.12
N SER A 39 25.67 -30.20 -37.88
CA SER A 39 26.26 -29.80 -36.60
C SER A 39 25.40 -28.84 -35.78
N ALA A 40 25.43 -29.05 -34.45
CA ALA A 40 24.72 -28.31 -33.43
C ALA A 40 25.05 -26.82 -33.40
N GLN A 41 24.03 -25.98 -33.29
CA GLN A 41 24.14 -24.60 -32.80
C GLN A 41 23.70 -24.56 -31.34
N THR A 42 24.46 -23.84 -30.52
CA THR A 42 24.25 -23.59 -29.09
C THR A 42 22.96 -22.81 -28.86
N VAL A 43 22.09 -23.33 -28.00
CA VAL A 43 20.81 -22.73 -27.59
C VAL A 43 21.03 -21.87 -26.34
N ASP A 44 20.33 -20.73 -26.31
CA ASP A 44 20.27 -19.76 -25.20
C ASP A 44 19.72 -20.41 -23.91
N PRO A 45 20.44 -20.38 -22.78
CA PRO A 45 20.10 -21.15 -21.57
C PRO A 45 18.93 -20.58 -20.74
N ASP A 46 18.44 -19.37 -21.00
CA ASP A 46 17.42 -18.71 -20.16
C ASP A 46 16.01 -18.60 -20.80
N ALA A 47 15.77 -19.24 -21.95
CA ALA A 47 14.46 -19.22 -22.60
C ALA A 47 13.47 -20.23 -21.97
N PRO A 48 12.25 -19.85 -21.56
CA PRO A 48 11.22 -20.80 -21.18
C PRO A 48 10.80 -21.63 -22.41
N VAL A 49 11.13 -22.91 -22.41
CA VAL A 49 10.83 -23.83 -23.51
C VAL A 49 9.35 -24.22 -23.46
N VAL A 50 8.50 -23.38 -24.05
CA VAL A 50 7.31 -23.86 -24.76
C VAL A 50 7.70 -23.98 -26.23
N THR A 51 7.75 -25.23 -26.72
CA THR A 51 7.94 -25.66 -28.13
C THR A 51 8.42 -24.59 -29.12
N HIS A 52 9.74 -24.33 -29.19
CA HIS A 52 10.28 -23.53 -30.29
C HIS A 52 10.52 -24.40 -31.53
N ARG A 53 9.63 -24.32 -32.53
CA ARG A 53 10.04 -24.41 -33.94
C ARG A 53 10.38 -22.99 -34.42
N GLN A 54 11.48 -22.84 -35.16
CA GLN A 54 12.03 -21.57 -35.62
C GLN A 54 10.99 -20.69 -36.34
N ARG A 55 10.85 -19.45 -35.86
CA ARG A 55 10.15 -18.37 -36.55
C ARG A 55 11.15 -17.70 -37.51
N GLN A 56 10.98 -17.80 -38.83
CA GLN A 56 11.71 -16.91 -39.74
C GLN A 56 11.01 -15.55 -39.79
N ARG A 57 11.76 -14.48 -39.50
CA ARG A 57 11.29 -13.09 -39.54
C ARG A 57 11.65 -12.48 -40.90
N GLY A 58 10.62 -12.05 -41.64
CA GLY A 58 10.71 -11.25 -42.86
C GLY A 58 9.30 -10.85 -43.29
N ASP A 59 8.95 -9.60 -43.03
CA ASP A 59 7.71 -8.86 -43.39
C ASP A 59 7.38 -8.87 -44.90
N PRO A 60 6.31 -8.21 -45.41
CA PRO A 60 4.94 -8.01 -44.90
C PRO A 60 3.87 -8.28 -46.00
N PHE A 61 2.59 -8.15 -45.64
CA PHE A 61 1.44 -7.88 -46.51
C PHE A 61 1.05 -8.86 -47.63
N ILE A 62 -0.22 -9.26 -47.52
CA ILE A 62 -1.01 -10.07 -48.44
C ILE A 62 -1.14 -9.36 -49.79
N ALA A 63 -0.69 -10.00 -50.87
CA ALA A 63 -1.14 -9.76 -52.23
C ALA A 63 -1.43 -11.09 -52.93
N LEU A 64 -2.73 -11.32 -53.12
CA LEU A 64 -3.42 -12.01 -54.21
C LEU A 64 -2.63 -12.94 -55.17
N VAL A 65 -3.27 -14.09 -55.42
CA VAL A 65 -3.14 -15.01 -56.59
C VAL A 65 -2.21 -16.21 -56.42
N GLY A 66 -2.86 -17.38 -56.32
CA GLY A 66 -2.42 -18.58 -57.05
C GLY A 66 -1.52 -19.57 -56.32
N GLY A 67 -2.12 -20.68 -55.85
CA GLY A 67 -1.47 -21.99 -55.88
C GLY A 67 -0.63 -22.39 -54.66
N LEU A 68 -0.92 -23.60 -54.18
CA LEU A 68 -0.14 -24.42 -53.24
C LEU A 68 -0.10 -23.93 -51.78
N ARG A 69 -1.07 -24.45 -50.99
CA ARG A 69 -1.07 -24.39 -49.54
C ARG A 69 0.03 -25.29 -48.97
N GLU A 70 1.20 -24.73 -48.70
CA GLU A 70 2.03 -25.27 -47.61
C GLU A 70 1.56 -24.63 -46.30
N ARG A 71 0.81 -25.41 -45.52
CA ARG A 71 0.40 -25.04 -44.15
C ARG A 71 1.64 -25.04 -43.26
N SER A 72 2.19 -23.87 -42.99
CA SER A 72 2.95 -23.63 -41.76
C SER A 72 1.97 -23.11 -40.71
N VAL A 73 1.41 -23.98 -39.88
CA VAL A 73 0.63 -23.57 -38.71
C VAL A 73 0.96 -24.54 -37.58
N THR A 74 1.88 -24.19 -36.70
CA THR A 74 1.80 -24.67 -35.32
C THR A 74 0.52 -24.04 -34.74
N SER A 75 -0.44 -24.87 -34.41
CA SER A 75 -1.71 -24.51 -33.77
C SER A 75 -1.57 -24.55 -32.25
N ASP A 76 -2.48 -23.91 -31.51
CA ASP A 76 -2.50 -24.02 -30.03
C ASP A 76 -2.73 -25.49 -29.58
N ASP A 77 -3.37 -26.30 -30.43
CA ASP A 77 -3.53 -27.75 -30.20
C ASP A 77 -2.18 -28.49 -30.16
N ASP A 78 -1.17 -28.01 -30.91
CA ASP A 78 0.18 -28.56 -30.91
C ASP A 78 0.97 -28.21 -29.63
N LEU A 79 0.49 -27.26 -28.82
CA LEU A 79 1.08 -26.93 -27.49
C LEU A 79 0.63 -27.90 -26.40
N ILE A 80 -0.53 -28.55 -26.58
CA ILE A 80 -1.14 -29.49 -25.63
C ILE A 80 -0.81 -30.94 -26.01
N ALA A 81 -0.47 -31.20 -27.29
CA ALA A 81 -0.13 -32.53 -27.81
C ALA A 81 1.39 -32.73 -27.96
N PRO A 82 2.05 -33.52 -27.08
CA PRO A 82 3.48 -33.75 -27.17
C PRO A 82 3.85 -34.62 -28.38
N ALA A 83 5.00 -34.35 -29.00
CA ALA A 83 5.49 -35.10 -30.17
C ALA A 83 5.80 -36.58 -29.88
N SER A 84 6.13 -36.91 -28.63
CA SER A 84 6.32 -38.28 -28.13
C SER A 84 6.22 -38.30 -26.61
N VAL A 85 5.87 -39.46 -26.04
CA VAL A 85 5.86 -39.68 -24.59
C VAL A 85 6.55 -41.00 -24.29
N ASP A 86 7.53 -40.98 -23.40
CA ASP A 86 8.15 -42.18 -22.84
C ASP A 86 7.86 -42.25 -21.34
N ARG A 87 7.20 -43.35 -20.95
CA ARG A 87 6.75 -43.68 -19.59
C ARG A 87 7.47 -44.90 -19.01
N GLY A 88 8.49 -45.41 -19.69
CA GLY A 88 9.27 -46.56 -19.22
C GLY A 88 9.99 -46.31 -17.88
N PRO A 89 10.54 -45.10 -17.64
CA PRO A 89 11.18 -44.77 -16.37
C PRO A 89 10.17 -44.57 -15.22
N VAL A 90 10.53 -45.04 -14.03
CA VAL A 90 9.70 -44.90 -12.82
C VAL A 90 9.78 -43.49 -12.22
N GLU A 91 10.95 -42.84 -12.31
CA GLU A 91 11.26 -41.60 -11.59
C GLU A 91 10.96 -40.31 -12.37
N TYR A 92 10.55 -40.42 -13.64
CA TYR A 92 10.17 -39.30 -14.49
C TYR A 92 9.35 -39.76 -15.70
N VAL A 93 8.67 -38.82 -16.34
CA VAL A 93 8.12 -39.00 -17.69
C VAL A 93 8.89 -38.12 -18.67
N ARG A 94 9.20 -38.65 -19.85
CA ARG A 94 9.78 -37.84 -20.93
C ARG A 94 8.70 -37.45 -21.92
N SER A 95 8.48 -36.16 -22.08
CA SER A 95 7.52 -35.58 -23.03
C SER A 95 8.30 -34.78 -24.08
N GLY A 96 8.36 -35.30 -25.31
CA GLY A 96 9.23 -34.79 -26.36
C GLY A 96 10.71 -34.80 -25.93
N GLN A 97 11.29 -33.61 -25.77
CA GLN A 97 12.68 -33.43 -25.33
C GLN A 97 12.81 -33.07 -23.84
N SER A 98 11.70 -32.93 -23.11
CA SER A 98 11.70 -32.55 -21.71
C SER A 98 11.50 -33.75 -20.80
N TYR A 99 12.17 -33.72 -19.66
CA TYR A 99 12.04 -34.70 -18.58
C TYR A 99 11.24 -34.05 -17.47
N LEU A 100 10.19 -34.72 -16.99
CA LEU A 100 9.26 -34.16 -16.01
C LEU A 100 9.09 -35.10 -14.82
N ARG A 101 9.01 -34.52 -13.63
CA ARG A 101 8.74 -35.22 -12.38
C ARG A 101 7.63 -34.52 -11.62
N SER A 102 6.60 -35.28 -11.26
CA SER A 102 5.44 -34.78 -10.53
C SER A 102 5.48 -35.16 -9.06
N PHE A 103 4.94 -34.28 -8.22
CA PHE A 103 4.83 -34.42 -6.78
C PHE A 103 3.41 -34.09 -6.33
N ALA A 104 2.95 -34.77 -5.29
CA ALA A 104 1.71 -34.48 -4.60
C ALA A 104 2.00 -33.92 -3.21
N VAL A 105 1.25 -32.90 -2.80
CA VAL A 105 1.25 -32.39 -1.42
C VAL A 105 0.28 -33.23 -0.60
N LEU A 106 0.76 -33.82 0.50
CA LEU A 106 -0.09 -34.69 1.35
C LEU A 106 -0.94 -33.89 2.33
N GLN A 107 -0.39 -32.81 2.86
CA GLN A 107 -1.04 -31.97 3.85
C GLN A 107 -0.46 -30.56 3.84
N LEU A 108 -1.26 -29.60 4.29
CA LEU A 108 -0.84 -28.22 4.50
C LEU A 108 -0.22 -28.04 5.90
N PRO A 109 0.76 -27.14 6.06
CA PRO A 109 1.24 -26.77 7.38
C PRO A 109 0.12 -26.09 8.20
N ARG A 110 0.17 -26.24 9.53
CA ARG A 110 -0.82 -25.62 10.44
C ARG A 110 -0.86 -24.10 10.32
N GLN A 111 0.25 -23.47 9.95
CA GLN A 111 0.33 -22.03 9.71
C GLN A 111 0.64 -21.75 8.24
N LEU A 112 -0.29 -21.07 7.57
CA LEU A 112 -0.15 -20.66 6.18
C LEU A 112 -0.08 -19.14 6.07
N ARG A 113 1.02 -18.65 5.51
CA ARG A 113 1.16 -17.24 5.11
C ARG A 113 0.38 -17.03 3.80
N PRO A 114 -0.31 -15.88 3.61
CA PRO A 114 -0.93 -15.55 2.33
C PRO A 114 0.08 -15.62 1.18
N GLY A 115 -0.30 -16.26 0.07
CA GLY A 115 0.55 -16.37 -1.11
C GLY A 115 1.74 -17.33 -0.96
N VAL A 116 1.67 -18.32 -0.07
CA VAL A 116 2.79 -19.24 0.20
C VAL A 116 3.33 -19.95 -1.05
N LEU A 117 2.45 -20.23 -2.03
CA LEU A 117 2.82 -20.93 -3.27
C LEU A 117 3.55 -20.03 -4.26
N VAL A 118 3.53 -18.70 -4.08
CA VAL A 118 4.10 -17.71 -5.01
C VAL A 118 5.56 -18.03 -5.30
N ALA A 119 6.36 -18.33 -4.27
CA ALA A 119 7.77 -18.68 -4.46
C ALA A 119 7.94 -19.92 -5.36
N LEU A 120 7.10 -20.96 -5.18
CA LEU A 120 7.15 -22.18 -5.98
C LEU A 120 6.71 -21.94 -7.43
N MET A 121 5.66 -21.13 -7.65
CA MET A 121 5.17 -20.79 -8.99
C MET A 121 6.17 -19.99 -9.83
N HIS A 122 7.09 -19.25 -9.19
CA HIS A 122 8.13 -18.49 -9.88
C HIS A 122 9.40 -19.31 -10.14
N MET A 123 9.47 -20.57 -9.68
CA MET A 123 10.62 -21.42 -9.94
C MET A 123 10.64 -21.85 -11.42
N PRO A 124 11.78 -21.76 -12.12
CA PRO A 124 11.88 -22.14 -13.53
C PRO A 124 11.45 -23.59 -13.78
N GLY A 125 10.52 -23.77 -14.72
CA GLY A 125 10.01 -25.09 -15.12
C GLY A 125 9.17 -25.79 -14.07
N VAL A 126 8.68 -25.10 -13.04
CA VAL A 126 7.73 -25.64 -12.06
C VAL A 126 6.31 -25.23 -12.45
N GLN A 127 5.42 -26.21 -12.49
CA GLN A 127 3.99 -26.03 -12.62
C GLN A 127 3.32 -26.39 -11.29
N VAL A 128 2.37 -25.56 -10.86
CA VAL A 128 1.60 -25.76 -9.63
C VAL A 128 0.13 -25.84 -10.00
N THR A 129 -0.54 -26.90 -9.58
CA THR A 129 -1.96 -27.11 -9.87
C THR A 129 -2.72 -27.38 -8.60
N LEU A 130 -3.81 -26.62 -8.42
CA LEU A 130 -4.74 -26.75 -7.31
C LEU A 130 -6.08 -27.25 -7.86
N VAL A 131 -6.51 -28.41 -7.38
CA VAL A 131 -7.83 -28.98 -7.68
C VAL A 131 -8.71 -28.75 -6.47
N ASN A 132 -9.87 -28.12 -6.65
CA ASN A 132 -10.80 -27.81 -5.56
C ASN A 132 -12.16 -28.49 -5.76
N ASN A 133 -12.57 -29.30 -4.77
CA ASN A 133 -13.86 -29.97 -4.75
C ASN A 133 -14.63 -29.58 -3.46
N PRO A 134 -15.53 -28.58 -3.51
CA PRO A 134 -16.31 -28.19 -2.34
C PRO A 134 -17.28 -29.32 -1.95
N LEU A 135 -17.40 -29.59 -0.65
CA LEU A 135 -18.34 -30.56 -0.11
C LEU A 135 -19.71 -29.93 0.15
N THR A 136 -20.77 -30.73 -0.02
CA THR A 136 -22.11 -30.32 0.42
C THR A 136 -22.12 -30.15 1.94
N ARG A 137 -22.96 -29.24 2.44
CA ARG A 137 -23.05 -28.95 3.88
C ARG A 137 -23.36 -30.18 4.71
N ALA A 138 -24.24 -31.06 4.23
CA ALA A 138 -24.59 -32.32 4.90
C ALA A 138 -23.36 -33.23 5.04
N ALA A 139 -22.64 -33.46 3.94
CA ALA A 139 -21.43 -34.29 3.93
C ALA A 139 -20.30 -33.69 4.78
N ALA A 140 -20.14 -32.36 4.76
CA ALA A 140 -19.15 -31.66 5.56
C ALA A 140 -19.42 -31.81 7.07
N LYS A 141 -20.68 -31.61 7.50
CA LYS A 141 -21.08 -31.78 8.91
C LYS A 141 -20.88 -33.21 9.39
N GLU A 142 -21.33 -34.19 8.59
CA GLU A 142 -21.17 -35.61 8.91
C GLU A 142 -19.70 -35.99 9.08
N ARG A 143 -18.83 -35.61 8.12
CA ARG A 143 -17.40 -35.89 8.20
C ARG A 143 -16.71 -35.24 9.39
N LEU A 144 -16.96 -33.95 9.65
CA LEU A 144 -16.35 -33.24 10.76
C LEU A 144 -16.84 -33.77 12.11
N ALA A 145 -18.12 -34.12 12.23
CA ALA A 145 -18.67 -34.73 13.43
C ALA A 145 -18.06 -36.11 13.70
N GLN A 146 -17.88 -36.94 12.65
CA GLN A 146 -17.23 -38.24 12.77
C GLN A 146 -15.77 -38.11 13.21
N LYS A 147 -15.00 -37.18 12.62
CA LYS A 147 -13.62 -36.90 13.03
C LYS A 147 -13.54 -36.39 14.47
N ALA A 148 -14.45 -35.50 14.86
CA ALA A 148 -14.54 -35.00 16.25
C ALA A 148 -14.90 -36.13 17.24
N HIS A 149 -15.70 -37.10 16.84
CA HIS A 149 -16.00 -38.26 17.68
C HIS A 149 -14.78 -39.16 17.84
N GLN A 150 -14.12 -39.53 16.73
CA GLN A 150 -12.93 -40.39 16.73
C GLN A 150 -11.79 -39.82 17.57
N MET A 151 -11.45 -38.54 17.39
CA MET A 151 -10.40 -37.92 18.19
C MET A 151 -10.82 -37.71 19.65
N GLY A 152 -12.12 -37.57 19.94
CA GLY A 152 -12.62 -37.50 21.32
C GLY A 152 -12.41 -38.82 22.07
N VAL A 153 -12.57 -39.94 21.36
CA VAL A 153 -12.26 -41.27 21.90
C VAL A 153 -10.75 -41.45 22.10
N SER A 154 -9.91 -41.05 21.14
CA SER A 154 -8.43 -41.11 21.27
C SER A 154 -7.94 -40.36 22.52
N LEU A 155 -8.38 -39.11 22.69
CA LEU A 155 -8.04 -38.27 23.83
C LEU A 155 -8.45 -38.86 25.19
N SER A 156 -9.54 -39.60 25.22
CA SER A 156 -10.01 -40.26 26.45
C SER A 156 -9.19 -41.49 26.83
N GLN A 157 -8.42 -42.07 25.88
CA GLN A 157 -7.59 -43.26 26.10
C GLN A 157 -6.16 -42.93 26.54
N GLY A 158 -5.75 -41.66 26.52
CA GLY A 158 -4.51 -41.18 27.17
C GLY A 158 -3.21 -41.69 26.55
N GLY A 159 -2.81 -41.14 25.40
CA GLY A 159 -1.49 -41.33 24.78
C GLY A 159 -0.59 -40.09 24.87
N ASP A 160 0.71 -40.26 24.56
CA ASP A 160 1.74 -39.19 24.58
C ASP A 160 1.43 -38.01 23.64
N ASP A 161 0.59 -38.19 22.61
CA ASP A 161 0.18 -37.16 21.64
C ASP A 161 -1.02 -36.28 22.10
N SER A 162 -1.42 -36.36 23.37
CA SER A 162 -2.66 -35.75 23.89
C SER A 162 -2.79 -34.23 23.68
N ALA A 163 -1.69 -33.48 23.65
CA ALA A 163 -1.71 -32.02 23.47
C ALA A 163 -2.05 -31.62 22.02
N ASP A 164 -1.46 -32.30 21.04
CA ASP A 164 -1.70 -32.02 19.62
C ASP A 164 -3.09 -32.49 19.18
N GLU A 165 -3.53 -33.66 19.66
CA GLU A 165 -4.89 -34.14 19.48
C GLU A 165 -5.94 -33.20 20.10
N ALA A 166 -5.67 -32.66 21.29
CA ALA A 166 -6.58 -31.73 21.96
C ALA A 166 -6.70 -30.40 21.18
N GLN A 167 -5.60 -29.94 20.59
CA GLN A 167 -5.61 -28.75 19.75
C GLN A 167 -6.31 -29.01 18.41
N ALA A 168 -6.04 -30.14 17.77
CA ALA A 168 -6.73 -30.55 16.54
C ALA A 168 -8.25 -30.70 16.77
N MET A 169 -8.67 -31.18 17.95
CA MET A 169 -10.08 -31.24 18.34
C MET A 169 -10.73 -29.86 18.37
N LYS A 170 -10.04 -28.86 18.92
CA LYS A 170 -10.50 -27.47 18.92
C LYS A 170 -10.64 -26.94 17.49
N ASP A 171 -9.67 -27.24 16.63
CA ASP A 171 -9.68 -26.81 15.22
C ASP A 171 -10.87 -27.42 14.46
N ILE A 172 -11.14 -28.72 14.62
CA ILE A 172 -12.29 -29.39 14.00
C ILE A 172 -13.61 -28.77 14.48
N ARG A 173 -13.76 -28.51 15.79
CA ARG A 173 -14.98 -27.88 16.34
C ARG A 173 -15.17 -26.46 15.82
N ARG A 174 -14.09 -25.68 15.68
CA ARG A 174 -14.12 -24.34 15.07
C ARG A 174 -14.62 -24.40 13.63
N VAL A 175 -14.08 -25.31 12.81
CA VAL A 175 -14.50 -25.47 11.41
C VAL A 175 -15.94 -25.96 11.32
N LEU A 176 -16.35 -26.91 12.17
CA LEU A 176 -17.72 -27.40 12.23
C LEU A 176 -18.72 -26.30 12.60
N GLY A 177 -18.36 -25.42 13.54
CA GLY A 177 -19.14 -24.22 13.87
C GLY A 177 -19.30 -23.31 12.65
N ALA A 178 -18.19 -22.94 12.00
CA ALA A 178 -18.22 -22.08 10.81
C ALA A 178 -19.05 -22.66 9.64
N VAL A 179 -18.98 -23.97 9.40
CA VAL A 179 -19.81 -24.68 8.40
C VAL A 179 -21.28 -24.73 8.82
N THR A 180 -21.56 -24.77 10.13
CA THR A 180 -22.92 -24.72 10.66
C THR A 180 -23.52 -23.32 10.53
N ASP A 181 -22.74 -22.28 10.78
CA ASP A 181 -23.14 -20.87 10.70
C ASP A 181 -23.08 -20.29 9.28
N GLU A 182 -22.77 -21.11 8.28
CA GLU A 182 -22.71 -20.73 6.86
C GLU A 182 -21.66 -19.65 6.54
N THR A 183 -20.63 -19.54 7.39
CA THR A 183 -19.51 -18.60 7.19
C THR A 183 -18.32 -19.24 6.47
N SER A 184 -18.30 -20.57 6.34
CA SER A 184 -17.23 -21.32 5.66
C SER A 184 -17.74 -22.61 5.00
N VAL A 185 -16.98 -23.12 4.03
CA VAL A 185 -17.24 -24.39 3.32
C VAL A 185 -16.04 -25.31 3.54
N LEU A 186 -16.29 -26.62 3.66
CA LEU A 186 -15.26 -27.65 3.69
C LEU A 186 -14.97 -28.13 2.27
N HIS A 187 -13.68 -28.21 1.91
CA HIS A 187 -13.22 -28.56 0.56
C HIS A 187 -12.35 -29.82 0.61
N LEU A 188 -12.45 -30.66 -0.42
CA LEU A 188 -11.47 -31.68 -0.76
C LEU A 188 -10.54 -31.12 -1.84
N VAL A 189 -9.28 -30.96 -1.49
CA VAL A 189 -8.30 -30.23 -2.31
C VAL A 189 -7.12 -31.14 -2.66
N GLY A 190 -6.71 -31.10 -3.93
CA GLY A 190 -5.47 -31.68 -4.40
C GLY A 190 -4.49 -30.57 -4.77
N LEU A 191 -3.23 -30.69 -4.35
CA LEU A 191 -2.18 -29.74 -4.71
C LEU A 191 -0.99 -30.51 -5.27
N TYR A 192 -0.68 -30.23 -6.53
CA TYR A 192 0.29 -30.98 -7.33
C TYR A 192 1.36 -30.05 -7.90
N LEU A 193 2.60 -30.54 -7.95
CA LEU A 193 3.76 -29.80 -8.46
C LEU A 193 4.43 -30.64 -9.55
N THR A 194 4.59 -30.13 -10.76
CA THR A 194 5.37 -30.80 -11.81
C THR A 194 6.57 -29.95 -12.16
N VAL A 195 7.78 -30.53 -12.08
CA VAL A 195 9.02 -29.87 -12.46
C VAL A 195 9.56 -30.45 -13.77
N ALA A 196 10.01 -29.59 -14.67
CA ALA A 196 10.58 -29.95 -15.96
C ALA A 196 12.07 -29.57 -16.05
N GLY A 197 12.86 -30.41 -16.72
CA GLY A 197 14.24 -30.15 -17.12
C GLY A 197 14.48 -30.56 -18.57
N ALA A 198 15.43 -29.90 -19.25
CA ALA A 198 15.84 -30.23 -20.61
C ALA A 198 16.63 -31.56 -20.67
N ASP A 199 17.30 -31.92 -19.58
CA ASP A 199 17.95 -33.20 -19.39
C ASP A 199 17.80 -33.70 -17.94
N LEU A 200 18.28 -34.92 -17.68
CA LEU A 200 18.20 -35.55 -16.36
C LEU A 200 19.04 -34.82 -15.30
N ARG A 201 20.15 -34.17 -15.67
CA ARG A 201 20.97 -33.41 -14.72
C ARG A 201 20.20 -32.18 -14.23
N GLU A 202 19.61 -31.45 -15.17
CA GLU A 202 18.79 -30.28 -14.86
C GLU A 202 17.52 -30.66 -14.10
N LEU A 203 16.83 -31.73 -14.48
CA LEU A 203 15.66 -32.23 -13.75
C LEU A 203 16.01 -32.53 -12.29
N ASN A 204 17.15 -33.16 -12.05
CA ASN A 204 17.60 -33.51 -10.69
C ASN A 204 18.01 -32.28 -9.87
N GLU A 205 18.65 -31.27 -10.49
CA GLU A 205 18.96 -30.01 -9.84
C GLU A 205 17.68 -29.24 -9.47
N ARG A 206 16.76 -29.03 -10.42
CA ARG A 206 15.48 -28.35 -10.17
C ARG A 206 14.62 -29.11 -9.16
N THR A 207 14.66 -30.44 -9.16
CA THR A 207 14.00 -31.25 -8.13
C THR A 207 14.57 -30.99 -6.74
N ARG A 208 15.90 -30.88 -6.60
CA ARG A 208 16.54 -30.54 -5.32
C ARG A 208 16.12 -29.15 -4.84
N GLN A 209 16.10 -28.17 -5.74
CA GLN A 209 15.66 -26.82 -5.44
C GLN A 209 14.19 -26.79 -5.02
N LEU A 210 13.31 -27.49 -5.74
CA LEU A 210 11.88 -27.56 -5.40
C LEU A 210 11.67 -28.16 -4.00
N ARG A 211 12.37 -29.26 -3.68
CA ARG A 211 12.31 -29.90 -2.36
C ARG A 211 12.81 -28.96 -1.25
N ALA A 212 13.89 -28.22 -1.49
CA ALA A 212 14.39 -27.23 -0.54
C ALA A 212 13.37 -26.12 -0.31
N ALA A 213 12.81 -25.54 -1.38
CA ALA A 213 11.80 -24.49 -1.30
C ALA A 213 10.53 -24.96 -0.57
N CYS A 214 10.08 -26.20 -0.81
CA CYS A 214 8.95 -26.78 -0.07
C CYS A 214 9.26 -27.00 1.41
N THR A 215 10.50 -27.38 1.75
CA THR A 215 10.95 -27.54 3.14
C THR A 215 10.91 -26.20 3.89
N ASP A 216 11.36 -25.11 3.27
CA ASP A 216 11.39 -23.76 3.87
C ASP A 216 9.99 -23.23 4.24
N ILE A 217 8.98 -23.61 3.45
CA ILE A 217 7.57 -23.26 3.70
C ILE A 217 6.79 -24.37 4.41
N GLN A 218 7.48 -25.41 4.89
CA GLN A 218 6.91 -26.54 5.63
C GLN A 218 5.82 -27.32 4.85
N LEU A 219 5.92 -27.36 3.52
CA LEU A 219 5.07 -28.19 2.67
C LEU A 219 5.68 -29.58 2.49
N GLN A 220 4.92 -30.61 2.87
CA GLN A 220 5.31 -32.00 2.68
C GLN A 220 4.88 -32.49 1.30
N ILE A 221 5.85 -32.93 0.50
CA ILE A 221 5.64 -33.42 -0.87
C ILE A 221 6.10 -34.86 -1.01
N VAL A 222 5.40 -35.64 -1.83
CA VAL A 222 5.76 -37.01 -2.21
C VAL A 222 5.87 -37.11 -3.72
N ALA A 223 6.92 -37.79 -4.20
CA ALA A 223 7.10 -38.04 -5.64
C ALA A 223 6.05 -39.02 -6.14
N CYS A 224 5.45 -38.73 -7.29
CA CYS A 224 4.48 -39.60 -7.94
C CYS A 224 5.18 -40.67 -8.80
N ASP A 225 6.11 -41.41 -8.19
CA ASP A 225 6.89 -42.44 -8.87
C ASP A 225 5.95 -43.48 -9.51
N ALA A 226 6.25 -43.89 -10.74
CA ALA A 226 5.38 -44.70 -11.62
C ALA A 226 4.02 -44.06 -12.01
N GLN A 227 3.71 -42.85 -11.52
CA GLN A 227 2.48 -42.10 -11.82
C GLN A 227 2.76 -40.70 -12.40
N HIS A 228 3.97 -40.46 -12.92
CA HIS A 228 4.35 -39.15 -13.46
C HIS A 228 3.57 -38.77 -14.72
N TRP A 229 3.03 -39.75 -15.45
CA TRP A 229 2.14 -39.48 -16.58
C TRP A 229 0.79 -38.91 -16.11
N GLU A 230 0.18 -39.54 -15.10
CA GLU A 230 -1.03 -39.06 -14.42
C GLU A 230 -0.79 -37.70 -13.78
N GLY A 231 0.39 -37.50 -13.20
CA GLY A 231 0.82 -36.22 -12.65
C GLY A 231 0.91 -35.13 -13.71
N LEU A 232 1.52 -35.42 -14.87
CA LEU A 232 1.58 -34.49 -16.00
C LEU A 232 0.19 -34.11 -16.50
N LEU A 233 -0.69 -35.08 -16.69
CA LEU A 233 -2.08 -34.82 -17.12
C LEU A 233 -2.89 -34.05 -16.09
N THR A 234 -2.63 -34.29 -14.80
CA THR A 234 -3.26 -33.57 -13.70
C THR A 234 -2.78 -32.12 -13.62
N THR A 235 -1.49 -31.87 -13.89
CA THR A 235 -0.95 -30.50 -13.89
C THR A 235 -1.16 -29.74 -15.19
N ALA A 236 -1.54 -30.43 -16.27
CA ALA A 236 -1.93 -29.81 -17.53
C ALA A 236 -3.27 -29.06 -17.39
N PRO A 237 -3.55 -28.04 -18.21
CA PRO A 237 -4.79 -27.26 -18.17
C PRO A 237 -5.99 -28.02 -18.77
N LEU A 238 -6.10 -29.32 -18.50
CA LEU A 238 -7.15 -30.21 -18.99
C LEU A 238 -8.32 -30.34 -18.01
N GLY A 239 -8.15 -29.89 -16.76
CA GLY A 239 -9.17 -29.96 -15.72
C GLY A 239 -9.42 -31.36 -15.15
N TYR A 240 -8.48 -32.30 -15.34
CA TYR A 240 -8.54 -33.64 -14.76
C TYR A 240 -7.73 -33.73 -13.46
N ASP A 241 -8.22 -34.53 -12.50
CA ASP A 241 -7.41 -35.01 -11.38
C ASP A 241 -7.32 -36.53 -11.44
N LEU A 242 -6.23 -37.02 -12.03
CA LEU A 242 -5.95 -38.46 -12.16
C LEU A 242 -5.19 -39.02 -10.95
N LEU A 243 -4.49 -38.17 -10.20
CA LEU A 243 -3.69 -38.56 -9.05
C LEU A 243 -4.53 -38.75 -7.79
N ARG A 244 -5.53 -37.89 -7.56
CA ARG A 244 -6.49 -37.96 -6.44
C ARG A 244 -5.87 -38.02 -5.05
N TYR A 245 -4.69 -37.45 -4.85
CA TYR A 245 -4.14 -37.20 -3.51
C TYR A 245 -4.84 -35.98 -2.90
N LEU A 246 -6.05 -36.20 -2.40
CA LEU A 246 -6.92 -35.16 -1.86
C LEU A 246 -6.83 -35.11 -0.33
N PHE A 247 -6.79 -33.89 0.23
CA PHE A 247 -6.93 -33.64 1.66
C PHE A 247 -8.01 -32.60 1.94
N GLU A 248 -8.50 -32.57 3.18
CA GLU A 248 -9.58 -31.66 3.59
C GLU A 248 -9.03 -30.30 4.06
N THR A 249 -9.72 -29.21 3.71
CA THR A 249 -9.39 -27.84 4.16
C THR A 249 -10.62 -26.93 4.23
N ASP A 250 -10.57 -25.84 5.00
CA ASP A 250 -11.63 -24.84 5.08
C ASP A 250 -11.39 -23.66 4.12
N THR A 251 -12.45 -22.91 3.79
CA THR A 251 -12.37 -21.76 2.86
C THR A 251 -11.25 -20.77 3.22
N PRO A 252 -11.08 -20.30 4.48
CA PRO A 252 -10.01 -19.36 4.82
C PRO A 252 -8.61 -19.90 4.60
N THR A 253 -8.38 -21.20 4.83
CA THR A 253 -7.08 -21.84 4.58
C THR A 253 -6.82 -21.98 3.08
N LEU A 254 -7.84 -22.39 2.31
CA LEU A 254 -7.75 -22.47 0.86
C LEU A 254 -7.41 -21.12 0.21
N THR A 255 -8.03 -20.03 0.69
CA THR A 255 -7.75 -18.68 0.17
C THR A 255 -6.29 -18.26 0.34
N ARG A 256 -5.59 -18.74 1.38
CA ARG A 256 -4.17 -18.42 1.62
C ARG A 256 -3.24 -19.08 0.60
N LEU A 257 -3.66 -20.17 -0.04
CA LEU A 257 -2.92 -20.85 -1.11
C LEU A 257 -3.05 -20.14 -2.44
N LEU A 258 -4.12 -19.36 -2.63
CA LEU A 258 -4.29 -18.61 -3.86
C LEU A 258 -3.11 -17.65 -4.03
N PRO A 259 -2.63 -17.45 -5.27
CA PRO A 259 -1.66 -16.41 -5.59
C PRO A 259 -2.29 -15.01 -5.48
N SER A 260 -2.82 -14.65 -4.30
CA SER A 260 -3.09 -13.27 -3.99
C SER A 260 -1.73 -12.58 -3.93
N SER A 261 -1.42 -11.80 -4.96
CA SER A 261 -0.17 -11.06 -5.15
C SER A 261 0.00 -9.89 -4.16
N SER A 262 -0.35 -10.10 -2.89
CA SER A 262 0.19 -9.27 -1.82
C SER A 262 1.47 -9.96 -1.34
N ALA A 263 2.62 -9.52 -1.84
CA ALA A 263 3.82 -9.59 -1.01
C ALA A 263 3.40 -9.08 0.38
N ALA A 264 3.57 -9.92 1.39
CA ALA A 264 3.00 -9.73 2.71
C ALA A 264 3.31 -8.32 3.22
N LEU A 265 2.29 -7.47 3.26
CA LEU A 265 2.33 -6.29 4.12
C LEU A 265 2.29 -6.81 5.54
N GLN A 266 3.29 -6.39 6.31
CA GLN A 266 3.42 -6.76 7.69
C GLN A 266 2.12 -6.38 8.41
N GLY A 267 1.46 -7.37 8.98
CA GLY A 267 0.28 -7.17 9.82
C GLY A 267 0.68 -6.40 11.07
N GLY A 268 0.40 -5.10 11.07
CA GLY A 268 0.31 -4.28 12.27
C GLY A 268 -1.15 -4.07 12.67
N GLN A 269 -1.38 -3.48 13.85
CA GLN A 269 -2.72 -3.16 14.38
C GLN A 269 -3.43 -1.99 13.65
N GLY A 270 -3.26 -1.88 12.34
CA GLY A 270 -4.01 -0.94 11.51
C GLY A 270 -4.50 -1.62 10.24
N VAL A 271 -5.42 -0.95 9.55
CA VAL A 271 -6.04 -1.47 8.33
C VAL A 271 -5.31 -0.85 7.15
N PRO A 272 -4.68 -1.66 6.27
CA PRO A 272 -3.96 -1.12 5.13
C PRO A 272 -4.94 -0.53 4.11
N ILE A 273 -4.56 0.57 3.47
CA ILE A 273 -5.32 1.19 2.38
C ILE A 273 -4.70 0.84 1.03
N LEU A 274 -5.49 0.85 -0.04
CA LEU A 274 -5.06 0.69 -1.42
C LEU A 274 -4.47 2.00 -1.95
N TYR A 275 -3.18 1.97 -2.29
CA TYR A 275 -2.50 3.04 -3.01
C TYR A 275 -2.69 2.93 -4.52
N GLY A 276 -2.79 1.71 -5.04
CA GLY A 276 -2.97 1.44 -6.46
C GLY A 276 -2.65 -0.02 -6.77
N VAL A 277 -2.30 -0.31 -8.01
CA VAL A 277 -1.81 -1.61 -8.48
C VAL A 277 -0.40 -1.46 -9.07
N ARG A 278 0.42 -2.49 -9.01
CA ARG A 278 1.75 -2.47 -9.66
C ARG A 278 1.58 -2.28 -11.17
N ALA A 279 2.34 -1.35 -11.71
CA ALA A 279 2.18 -0.92 -13.10
C ALA A 279 2.97 -1.78 -14.09
N GLU A 280 2.48 -1.85 -15.33
CA GLU A 280 3.13 -2.55 -16.44
C GLU A 280 4.54 -2.02 -16.74
N GLY A 281 5.49 -2.91 -16.99
CA GLY A 281 6.85 -2.54 -17.41
C GLY A 281 7.79 -2.14 -16.27
N SER A 282 7.49 -2.49 -15.02
CA SER A 282 8.25 -2.11 -13.81
C SER A 282 9.62 -2.81 -13.63
N GLY A 283 10.05 -3.67 -14.55
CA GLY A 283 11.27 -4.48 -14.35
C GLY A 283 11.05 -5.70 -13.45
N ALA A 284 12.03 -6.61 -13.44
CA ALA A 284 11.89 -8.06 -13.26
C ALA A 284 11.08 -8.58 -12.04
N GLY A 285 10.12 -9.47 -12.32
CA GLY A 285 9.74 -10.55 -11.40
C GLY A 285 8.45 -10.40 -10.59
N GLN A 286 7.63 -9.36 -10.80
CA GLN A 286 6.36 -9.21 -10.07
C GLN A 286 5.16 -9.06 -10.99
N ALA A 287 4.03 -9.70 -10.64
CA ALA A 287 2.81 -9.70 -11.44
C ALA A 287 2.25 -8.28 -11.59
N VAL A 288 2.14 -7.83 -12.83
CA VAL A 288 1.38 -6.64 -13.22
C VAL A 288 -0.03 -6.71 -12.63
N GLY A 289 -0.54 -5.59 -12.13
CA GLY A 289 -1.91 -5.51 -11.60
C GLY A 289 -2.07 -5.97 -10.15
N ALA A 290 -0.99 -6.43 -9.49
CA ALA A 290 -1.01 -6.75 -8.06
C ALA A 290 -1.36 -5.51 -7.21
N PRO A 291 -2.29 -5.60 -6.24
CA PRO A 291 -2.66 -4.47 -5.41
C PRO A 291 -1.50 -4.05 -4.48
N VAL A 292 -1.25 -2.75 -4.42
CA VAL A 292 -0.32 -2.11 -3.50
C VAL A 292 -1.13 -1.58 -2.33
N LEU A 293 -1.24 -2.42 -1.29
CA LEU A 293 -1.87 -2.06 -0.02
C LEU A 293 -0.77 -1.49 0.92
N LEU A 294 -1.09 -0.62 1.86
CA LEU A 294 -0.12 -0.14 2.87
C LEU A 294 -0.82 0.36 4.13
N ASP A 295 -0.37 -0.10 5.29
CA ASP A 295 -0.70 0.52 6.58
C ASP A 295 0.46 1.38 7.09
N ARG A 296 0.36 2.70 6.88
CA ARG A 296 1.34 3.66 7.38
C ARG A 296 1.50 3.65 8.90
N PHE A 297 0.46 3.32 9.67
CA PHE A 297 0.58 3.29 11.12
C PHE A 297 1.36 2.08 11.64
N ALA A 298 1.63 1.08 10.79
CA ALA A 298 2.51 -0.04 11.09
C ALA A 298 3.99 0.25 10.80
N LEU A 299 4.28 1.30 10.02
CA LEU A 299 5.65 1.71 9.68
C LEU A 299 6.37 2.35 10.87
N HIS A 300 7.71 2.44 10.80
CA HIS A 300 8.48 3.13 11.83
C HIS A 300 8.14 4.62 11.85
N SER A 301 7.93 5.20 10.67
CA SER A 301 7.39 6.55 10.53
C SER A 301 6.09 6.52 9.72
N PRO A 302 4.96 6.95 10.30
CA PRO A 302 3.68 6.97 9.61
C PRO A 302 3.53 8.19 8.68
N HIS A 303 4.56 9.02 8.51
CA HIS A 303 4.49 10.26 7.73
C HIS A 303 4.65 10.03 6.23
N GLN A 304 3.95 10.84 5.43
CA GLN A 304 3.98 10.76 3.97
C GLN A 304 4.24 12.12 3.33
N ALA A 305 5.04 12.11 2.27
CA ALA A 305 5.12 13.19 1.30
C ALA A 305 4.45 12.77 -0.01
N THR A 306 3.53 13.58 -0.54
CA THR A 306 2.96 13.40 -1.89
C THR A 306 3.41 14.53 -2.79
N ILE A 307 4.10 14.20 -3.87
CA ILE A 307 4.69 15.18 -4.80
C ILE A 307 4.13 14.92 -6.20
N ALA A 308 3.47 15.92 -6.80
CA ALA A 308 2.97 15.80 -8.17
C ALA A 308 2.79 17.17 -8.85
N ALA A 309 3.00 17.25 -10.15
CA ALA A 309 2.61 18.43 -10.92
C ALA A 309 1.10 18.68 -10.85
N THR A 310 0.68 19.92 -11.12
CA THR A 310 -0.73 20.28 -11.32
C THR A 310 -1.38 19.37 -12.37
N GLY A 311 -2.59 18.89 -12.05
CA GLY A 311 -3.32 17.90 -12.85
C GLY A 311 -2.73 16.48 -12.81
N GLY A 312 -1.70 16.23 -12.00
CA GLY A 312 -1.03 14.94 -11.84
C GLY A 312 -1.80 13.90 -11.03
N GLY A 313 -2.98 14.23 -10.50
CA GLY A 313 -3.86 13.28 -9.81
C GLY A 313 -3.80 13.30 -8.28
N LYS A 314 -3.22 14.35 -7.66
CA LYS A 314 -3.11 14.48 -6.19
C LYS A 314 -4.45 14.37 -5.47
N THR A 315 -5.38 15.29 -5.77
CA THR A 315 -6.69 15.39 -5.13
C THR A 315 -7.47 14.09 -5.30
N TYR A 316 -7.34 13.44 -6.46
CA TYR A 316 -7.96 12.14 -6.73
C TYR A 316 -7.41 11.05 -5.82
N GLN A 317 -6.08 10.88 -5.77
CA GLN A 317 -5.42 9.90 -4.91
C GLN A 317 -5.72 10.16 -3.43
N GLN A 318 -5.67 11.43 -3.00
CA GLN A 318 -5.89 11.80 -1.61
C GLN A 318 -7.35 11.60 -1.20
N SER A 319 -8.32 11.99 -2.04
CA SER A 319 -9.75 11.73 -1.79
C SER A 319 -10.01 10.23 -1.69
N PHE A 320 -9.41 9.43 -2.58
CA PHE A 320 -9.54 7.98 -2.55
C PHE A 320 -8.93 7.36 -1.28
N ALA A 321 -7.79 7.88 -0.81
CA ALA A 321 -7.19 7.45 0.47
C ALA A 321 -8.09 7.83 1.67
N LEU A 322 -8.62 9.05 1.68
CA LEU A 322 -9.52 9.55 2.73
C LEU A 322 -10.80 8.73 2.85
N LEU A 323 -11.43 8.39 1.72
CA LEU A 323 -12.62 7.53 1.69
C LEU A 323 -12.33 6.16 2.32
N GLN A 324 -11.19 5.55 2.01
CA GLN A 324 -10.77 4.28 2.61
C GLN A 324 -10.52 4.42 4.12
N ARG A 325 -9.83 5.48 4.55
CA ARG A 325 -9.58 5.75 5.98
C ARG A 325 -10.89 5.92 6.76
N PHE A 326 -11.83 6.70 6.21
CA PHE A 326 -13.13 6.90 6.82
C PHE A 326 -13.95 5.60 6.89
N ALA A 327 -13.94 4.80 5.82
CA ALA A 327 -14.62 3.50 5.78
C ALA A 327 -14.04 2.53 6.83
N HIS A 328 -12.72 2.49 7.00
CA HIS A 328 -12.11 1.70 8.08
C HIS A 328 -12.45 2.25 9.47
N GLY A 329 -12.48 3.58 9.62
CA GLY A 329 -12.79 4.29 10.86
C GLY A 329 -11.88 3.93 12.01
N ASN A 330 -10.58 3.79 11.73
CA ASN A 330 -9.53 3.54 12.72
C ASN A 330 -8.72 4.79 13.06
N CYS A 331 -8.95 5.91 12.37
CA CYS A 331 -8.31 7.19 12.66
C CYS A 331 -9.27 8.37 12.42
N ASP A 332 -9.05 9.45 13.16
CA ASP A 332 -9.67 10.74 12.91
C ASP A 332 -8.96 11.45 11.75
N ILE A 333 -9.69 12.28 11.00
CA ILE A 333 -9.24 12.92 9.77
C ILE A 333 -9.22 14.43 9.96
N CYS A 334 -8.06 15.03 9.76
CA CYS A 334 -7.90 16.48 9.69
C CYS A 334 -7.30 16.89 8.36
N VAL A 335 -7.92 17.84 7.67
CA VAL A 335 -7.44 18.36 6.39
C VAL A 335 -7.25 19.87 6.48
N LEU A 336 -6.06 20.34 6.11
CA LEU A 336 -5.75 21.72 5.86
C LEU A 336 -5.73 21.94 4.35
N ASP A 337 -6.68 22.73 3.87
CA ASP A 337 -6.90 23.03 2.46
C ASP A 337 -6.62 24.52 2.21
N PRO A 338 -5.41 24.91 1.77
CA PRO A 338 -5.05 26.32 1.70
C PRO A 338 -5.45 26.99 0.38
N LYS A 339 -6.11 26.30 -0.57
CA LYS A 339 -6.19 26.80 -1.94
C LYS A 339 -7.60 26.96 -2.48
N ASP A 340 -8.31 25.89 -2.84
CA ASP A 340 -9.49 26.00 -3.73
C ASP A 340 -10.75 25.34 -3.16
N GLN A 341 -10.80 25.11 -1.84
CA GLN A 341 -11.88 24.39 -1.17
C GLN A 341 -12.18 23.01 -1.80
N GLU A 342 -11.16 22.36 -2.37
CA GLU A 342 -11.31 21.11 -3.14
C GLU A 342 -11.86 19.97 -2.26
N TYR A 343 -11.59 20.02 -0.95
CA TYR A 343 -12.03 19.01 0.00
C TYR A 343 -13.39 19.30 0.64
N ARG A 344 -13.98 20.48 0.40
CA ARG A 344 -15.20 20.89 1.10
C ARG A 344 -16.34 19.90 0.88
N SER A 345 -16.65 19.59 -0.38
CA SER A 345 -17.73 18.63 -0.69
C SER A 345 -17.41 17.22 -0.20
N LEU A 346 -16.15 16.78 -0.28
CA LEU A 346 -15.75 15.49 0.30
C LEU A 346 -16.02 15.47 1.82
N ILE A 347 -15.62 16.51 2.54
CA ILE A 347 -15.72 16.56 3.99
C ILE A 347 -17.17 16.72 4.43
N GLU A 348 -17.90 17.71 3.91
CA GLU A 348 -19.26 18.02 4.36
C GLU A 348 -20.29 17.01 3.84
N ASP A 349 -20.29 16.72 2.54
CA ASP A 349 -21.36 15.95 1.88
C ASP A 349 -21.12 14.45 1.97
N VAL A 350 -19.87 14.00 1.78
CA VAL A 350 -19.53 12.57 1.67
C VAL A 350 -19.09 11.97 2.99
N LEU A 351 -18.23 12.67 3.76
CA LEU A 351 -17.72 12.19 5.04
C LEU A 351 -18.57 12.67 6.22
N GLY A 352 -19.50 13.61 6.02
CA GLY A 352 -20.34 14.18 7.09
C GLY A 352 -19.56 14.96 8.16
N GLY A 353 -18.34 15.39 7.87
CA GLY A 353 -17.47 16.13 8.77
C GLY A 353 -17.80 17.61 8.89
N THR A 354 -17.00 18.32 9.68
CA THR A 354 -17.05 19.77 9.83
C THR A 354 -16.03 20.43 8.93
N TYR A 355 -16.41 21.42 8.12
CA TYR A 355 -15.48 22.21 7.31
C TYR A 355 -15.51 23.68 7.74
N LEU A 356 -14.39 24.19 8.23
CA LEU A 356 -14.26 25.56 8.74
C LEU A 356 -13.54 26.44 7.73
N VAL A 357 -14.23 27.48 7.24
CA VAL A 357 -13.63 28.48 6.35
C VAL A 357 -13.07 29.63 7.18
N LEU A 358 -11.74 29.74 7.24
CA LEU A 358 -11.10 30.87 7.90
C LEU A 358 -11.06 32.03 6.90
N SER A 359 -11.78 33.10 7.22
CA SER A 359 -11.86 34.32 6.42
C SER A 359 -11.91 35.56 7.32
N ASP A 360 -11.89 36.74 6.73
CA ASP A 360 -12.03 38.03 7.41
C ASP A 360 -13.35 38.19 8.16
N GLN A 361 -14.40 37.50 7.69
CA GLN A 361 -15.75 37.49 8.28
C GLN A 361 -15.98 36.28 9.20
N ALA A 362 -15.00 35.39 9.38
CA ALA A 362 -15.19 34.21 10.19
C ALA A 362 -15.20 34.57 11.68
N ASP A 363 -16.23 34.15 12.41
CA ASP A 363 -16.37 34.35 13.87
C ASP A 363 -15.46 33.43 14.71
N VAL A 364 -14.34 32.97 14.15
CA VAL A 364 -13.44 32.00 14.77
C VAL A 364 -12.17 32.68 15.25
N GLN A 365 -11.59 32.13 16.31
CA GLN A 365 -10.40 32.64 16.97
C GLN A 365 -9.25 31.65 16.82
N LEU A 366 -8.18 32.12 16.17
CA LEU A 366 -6.89 31.43 16.08
C LEU A 366 -5.92 32.04 17.09
N ASN A 367 -6.13 31.78 18.39
CA ASN A 367 -5.25 32.33 19.42
C ASN A 367 -3.91 31.55 19.49
N PRO A 368 -2.74 32.17 19.19
CA PRO A 368 -1.43 31.51 19.25
C PRO A 368 -0.99 31.09 20.65
N LEU A 369 -1.66 31.58 21.70
CA LEU A 369 -1.39 31.23 23.09
C LEU A 369 -2.27 30.06 23.59
N THR A 370 -2.96 29.38 22.68
CA THR A 370 -3.77 28.20 23.04
C THR A 370 -2.89 27.02 23.43
N LEU A 371 -3.16 26.42 24.58
CA LEU A 371 -2.50 25.21 25.07
C LEU A 371 -3.43 24.00 24.93
N PRO A 372 -2.90 22.78 24.74
CA PRO A 372 -3.72 21.58 24.79
C PRO A 372 -4.21 21.36 26.23
N TRP A 373 -5.51 21.18 26.42
CA TRP A 373 -6.13 20.90 27.71
C TRP A 373 -7.23 19.84 27.55
N GLY A 374 -7.58 19.16 28.64
CA GLY A 374 -8.59 18.10 28.62
C GLY A 374 -8.64 17.30 29.91
N ASP A 375 -9.08 16.04 29.79
CA ASP A 375 -9.18 15.11 30.90
C ASP A 375 -7.81 14.61 31.42
N ALA A 376 -7.82 13.73 32.42
CA ALA A 376 -6.61 13.14 32.99
C ALA A 376 -5.72 12.44 31.95
N GLY A 377 -6.30 11.86 30.89
CA GLY A 377 -5.54 11.20 29.82
C GLY A 377 -4.78 12.20 28.95
N VAL A 378 -5.33 13.39 28.74
CA VAL A 378 -4.60 14.51 28.12
C VAL A 378 -3.46 14.97 29.03
N VAL A 379 -3.72 15.19 30.32
CA VAL A 379 -2.70 15.63 31.28
C VAL A 379 -1.51 14.66 31.31
N GLU A 380 -1.76 13.36 31.47
CA GLU A 380 -0.69 12.33 31.50
C GLU A 380 0.12 12.29 30.20
N ARG A 381 -0.55 12.45 29.04
CA ARG A 381 0.12 12.54 27.74
C ARG A 381 1.04 13.75 27.67
N LEU A 382 0.56 14.92 28.09
CA LEU A 382 1.33 16.14 28.08
C LEU A 382 2.49 16.12 29.07
N SER A 383 2.33 15.51 30.26
CA SER A 383 3.41 15.37 31.24
C SER A 383 4.60 14.54 30.73
N ARG A 384 4.38 13.64 29.76
CA ARG A 384 5.45 12.91 29.06
C ARG A 384 6.22 13.77 28.07
N ILE A 385 5.66 14.89 27.64
CA ILE A 385 6.33 15.88 26.80
C ILE A 385 7.19 16.73 27.74
N GLN A 386 8.47 16.41 27.85
CA GLN A 386 9.44 17.10 28.73
C GLN A 386 9.83 18.50 28.23
N VAL A 387 8.86 19.31 27.79
CA VAL A 387 9.08 20.66 27.28
C VAL A 387 7.97 21.59 27.76
N ASP A 388 8.34 22.78 28.24
CA ASP A 388 7.37 23.81 28.60
C ASP A 388 6.65 24.33 27.34
N LEU A 389 5.37 23.98 27.21
CA LEU A 389 4.55 24.39 26.07
C LEU A 389 4.29 25.90 26.06
N ARG A 390 4.28 26.57 27.21
CA ARG A 390 4.11 28.03 27.30
C ARG A 390 5.29 28.75 26.69
N ALA A 391 6.51 28.28 26.99
CA ALA A 391 7.74 28.78 26.41
C ALA A 391 7.77 28.55 24.88
N LYS A 392 7.27 27.40 24.40
CA LYS A 392 7.10 27.18 22.95
C LYS A 392 6.14 28.19 22.31
N ARG A 393 4.99 28.47 22.94
CA ARG A 393 4.06 29.51 22.43
C ARG A 393 4.70 30.90 22.42
N ALA A 394 5.40 31.25 23.51
CA ALA A 394 6.12 32.51 23.60
C ALA A 394 7.19 32.63 22.50
N SER A 395 7.94 31.56 22.24
CA SER A 395 8.94 31.49 21.17
C SER A 395 8.32 31.66 19.78
N LEU A 396 7.20 30.99 19.49
CA LEU A 396 6.47 31.14 18.23
C LEU A 396 6.00 32.57 18.02
N VAL A 397 5.32 33.16 19.02
CA VAL A 397 4.85 34.55 18.95
C VAL A 397 6.01 35.51 18.77
N LYS A 398 7.09 35.33 19.54
CA LYS A 398 8.32 36.13 19.40
C LYS A 398 8.88 36.07 17.98
N GLN A 399 9.02 34.87 17.41
CA GLN A 399 9.52 34.69 16.04
C GLN A 399 8.62 35.39 15.00
N LEU A 400 7.29 35.25 15.13
CA LEU A 400 6.34 35.88 14.21
C LEU A 400 6.38 37.40 14.32
N VAL A 401 6.36 37.94 15.53
CA VAL A 401 6.43 39.39 15.77
C VAL A 401 7.76 39.95 15.26
N ALA A 402 8.89 39.34 15.60
CA ALA A 402 10.21 39.77 15.15
C ALA A 402 10.35 39.69 13.61
N SER A 403 9.86 38.62 12.99
CA SER A 403 9.89 38.44 11.53
C SER A 403 9.06 39.50 10.80
N GLU A 404 7.85 39.79 11.27
CA GLU A 404 7.00 40.81 10.63
C GLU A 404 7.51 42.24 10.90
N SER A 405 8.04 42.50 12.09
CA SER A 405 8.75 43.74 12.41
C SER A 405 9.93 43.98 11.45
N LEU A 406 10.77 42.96 11.22
CA LEU A 406 11.87 43.03 10.27
C LEU A 406 11.38 43.26 8.83
N ALA A 407 10.33 42.56 8.40
CA ALA A 407 9.75 42.72 7.06
C ALA A 407 9.21 44.14 6.81
N ARG A 408 8.82 44.86 7.86
CA ARG A 408 8.36 46.26 7.81
C ARG A 408 9.50 47.28 7.98
N GLY A 409 10.75 46.81 8.12
CA GLY A 409 11.93 47.66 8.30
C GLY A 409 12.11 48.19 9.72
N MET A 410 11.45 47.59 10.72
CA MET A 410 11.50 47.99 12.13
C MET A 410 11.98 46.83 13.00
N PRO A 411 13.27 46.42 12.92
CA PRO A 411 13.76 45.26 13.67
C PRO A 411 13.64 45.47 15.17
N LEU A 412 13.20 44.43 15.89
CA LEU A 412 13.14 44.45 17.35
C LEU A 412 14.54 44.28 17.94
N SER A 413 14.79 44.93 19.08
CA SER A 413 16.00 44.71 19.86
C SER A 413 15.92 43.37 20.61
N GLY A 414 17.07 42.79 20.97
CA GLY A 414 17.10 41.58 21.81
C GLY A 414 16.42 41.78 23.18
N SER A 415 16.44 43.01 23.72
CA SER A 415 15.72 43.36 24.94
C SER A 415 14.20 43.37 24.73
N ALA A 416 13.72 43.91 23.61
CA ALA A 416 12.29 43.90 23.27
C ALA A 416 11.77 42.47 23.07
N GLU A 417 12.55 41.63 22.41
CA GLU A 417 12.24 40.20 22.26
C GLU A 417 12.14 39.47 23.61
N ALA A 418 13.05 39.75 24.55
CA ALA A 418 13.02 39.18 25.90
C ALA A 418 11.81 39.69 26.71
N GLN A 419 11.48 40.98 26.63
CA GLN A 419 10.31 41.57 27.27
C GLN A 419 9.00 40.92 26.80
N LEU A 420 8.89 40.62 25.50
CA LEU A 420 7.72 39.94 24.94
C LEU A 420 7.56 38.53 25.53
N GLU A 421 8.64 37.77 25.60
CA GLU A 421 8.63 36.42 26.17
C GLU A 421 8.24 36.42 27.66
N GLU A 422 8.82 37.33 28.44
CA GLU A 422 8.47 37.52 29.86
C GLU A 422 7.00 37.93 30.04
N ALA A 423 6.50 38.86 29.23
CA ALA A 423 5.11 39.31 29.30
C ALA A 423 4.12 38.19 28.98
N ILE A 424 4.42 37.32 28.00
CA ILE A 424 3.58 36.16 27.68
C ILE A 424 3.54 35.19 28.86
N LEU A 425 4.69 34.87 29.46
CA LEU A 425 4.76 33.96 30.61
C LEU A 425 4.06 34.55 31.85
N ALA A 426 4.19 35.86 32.09
CA ALA A 426 3.49 36.56 33.16
C ALA A 426 1.96 36.55 32.95
N CYS A 427 1.50 36.69 31.71
CA CYS A 427 0.07 36.59 31.38
C CYS A 427 -0.50 35.19 31.62
N TYR A 428 0.26 34.13 31.32
CA TYR A 428 -0.13 32.76 31.71
C TYR A 428 -0.21 32.63 33.24
N ALA A 429 0.80 33.13 33.96
CA ALA A 429 0.83 33.06 35.42
C ALA A 429 -0.36 33.81 36.08
N ARG A 430 -0.76 34.98 35.55
CA ARG A 430 -1.95 35.72 35.99
C ARG A 430 -3.26 34.93 35.80
N ARG A 431 -3.28 33.96 34.88
CA ARG A 431 -4.40 33.02 34.65
C ARG A 431 -4.25 31.71 35.42
N GLY A 432 -3.26 31.58 36.30
CA GLY A 432 -2.99 30.35 37.06
C GLY A 432 -2.34 29.23 36.24
N ILE A 433 -1.88 29.51 35.03
CA ILE A 433 -1.28 28.52 34.13
C ILE A 433 0.23 28.44 34.37
N THR A 434 0.68 27.29 34.88
CA THR A 434 2.08 27.01 35.25
C THR A 434 2.74 26.05 34.26
N GLY A 435 3.95 25.54 34.57
CA GLY A 435 4.58 24.49 33.76
C GLY A 435 3.89 23.12 33.89
N ASP A 436 3.01 22.94 34.86
CA ASP A 436 2.24 21.72 35.06
C ASP A 436 1.03 21.66 34.11
N PRO A 437 0.94 20.65 33.22
CA PRO A 437 -0.20 20.47 32.31
C PRO A 437 -1.56 20.35 33.01
N ALA A 438 -1.60 19.96 34.29
CA ALA A 438 -2.85 19.92 35.06
C ALA A 438 -3.48 21.31 35.27
N THR A 439 -2.70 22.39 35.09
CA THR A 439 -3.17 23.77 35.18
C THR A 439 -3.71 24.33 33.85
N PHE A 440 -3.60 23.57 32.74
CA PHE A 440 -4.03 24.05 31.43
C PHE A 440 -5.55 23.98 31.28
N HIS A 441 -6.15 25.07 30.79
CA HIS A 441 -7.59 25.19 30.58
C HIS A 441 -7.93 26.13 29.42
N ALA A 442 -9.21 26.22 29.08
CA ALA A 442 -9.71 27.03 27.97
C ALA A 442 -9.43 28.54 28.09
N ASP A 443 -9.46 29.09 29.31
CA ASP A 443 -9.25 30.52 29.56
C ASP A 443 -7.76 30.90 29.54
N VAL A 444 -7.16 30.87 28.36
CA VAL A 444 -5.77 31.30 28.14
C VAL A 444 -5.68 32.81 27.86
N PRO A 445 -4.55 33.47 28.16
CA PRO A 445 -4.34 34.83 27.68
C PRO A 445 -4.35 34.90 26.15
N ASP A 446 -4.62 36.09 25.62
CA ASP A 446 -4.45 36.40 24.21
C ASP A 446 -3.43 37.54 24.02
N LEU A 447 -3.03 37.82 22.78
CA LEU A 447 -2.10 38.91 22.47
C LEU A 447 -2.60 40.31 22.87
N ARG A 448 -3.92 40.55 23.03
CA ARG A 448 -4.45 41.82 23.55
C ARG A 448 -4.17 41.95 25.04
N THR A 449 -4.32 40.86 25.78
CA THR A 449 -3.94 40.77 27.19
C THR A 449 -2.44 41.03 27.36
N VAL A 450 -1.61 40.45 26.49
CA VAL A 450 -0.14 40.69 26.50
C VAL A 450 0.20 42.14 26.18
N ALA A 451 -0.45 42.75 25.18
CA ALA A 451 -0.25 44.15 24.85
C ALA A 451 -0.66 45.10 25.99
N ALA A 452 -1.77 44.81 26.67
CA ALA A 452 -2.20 45.57 27.85
C ALA A 452 -1.21 45.43 29.01
N TYR A 453 -0.71 44.21 29.27
CA TYR A 453 0.34 43.98 30.28
C TYR A 453 1.61 44.79 29.99
N LEU A 454 2.06 44.82 28.73
CA LEU A 454 3.25 45.59 28.34
C LEU A 454 3.02 47.11 28.46
N ALA A 455 1.79 47.60 28.22
CA ALA A 455 1.46 49.01 28.41
C ALA A 455 1.48 49.42 29.90
N GLU A 456 1.11 48.53 30.82
CA GLU A 456 1.21 48.77 32.28
C GLU A 456 2.65 48.87 32.78
N GLN A 457 3.60 48.18 32.12
CA GLN A 457 5.01 48.07 32.55
C GLN A 457 5.95 49.06 31.84
N ASP A 458 5.41 50.05 31.11
CA ASP A 458 6.17 51.00 30.27
C ASP A 458 7.08 50.29 29.25
N GLY A 459 6.54 49.26 28.59
CA GLY A 459 7.26 48.43 27.63
C GLY A 459 7.72 49.18 26.37
N ASP A 460 8.76 48.64 25.72
CA ASP A 460 9.41 49.22 24.54
C ASP A 460 8.39 49.68 23.48
N ALA A 461 8.49 50.93 23.05
CA ALA A 461 7.56 51.52 22.08
C ALA A 461 7.58 50.80 20.72
N SER A 462 8.73 50.27 20.31
CA SER A 462 8.87 49.49 19.08
C SER A 462 8.16 48.14 19.18
N LEU A 463 8.20 47.50 20.36
CA LEU A 463 7.48 46.27 20.63
C LEU A 463 5.96 46.48 20.63
N ARG A 464 5.48 47.58 21.24
CA ARG A 464 4.06 47.92 21.23
C ARG A 464 3.54 48.15 19.81
N ALA A 465 4.28 48.90 19.00
CA ALA A 465 3.95 49.11 17.59
C ALA A 465 3.97 47.80 16.78
N ALA A 466 4.87 46.87 17.10
CA ALA A 466 4.90 45.54 16.48
C ALA A 466 3.67 44.69 16.85
N LEU A 467 3.23 44.73 18.11
CA LEU A 467 2.04 44.01 18.59
C LEU A 467 0.73 44.58 18.08
N ASP A 468 0.67 45.86 17.68
CA ASP A 468 -0.53 46.44 17.06
C ASP A 468 -0.97 45.66 15.81
N LEU A 469 -0.01 45.12 15.04
CA LEU A 469 -0.29 44.26 13.88
C LEU A 469 -1.08 43.00 14.25
N PHE A 470 -0.81 42.43 15.43
CA PHE A 470 -1.39 41.19 15.90
C PHE A 470 -2.65 41.39 16.76
N THR A 471 -2.87 42.60 17.27
CA THR A 471 -4.02 42.90 18.16
C THR A 471 -5.13 43.66 17.45
N GLN A 472 -4.77 44.43 16.40
CA GLN A 472 -5.67 45.27 15.62
C GLN A 472 -5.77 44.80 14.15
N GLY A 473 -6.64 45.47 13.38
CA GLY A 473 -6.79 45.20 11.95
C GLY A 473 -7.34 43.80 11.64
N LEU A 474 -7.03 43.31 10.43
CA LEU A 474 -7.55 42.05 9.90
C LEU A 474 -6.98 40.83 10.65
N LEU A 475 -5.65 40.81 10.85
CA LEU A 475 -4.98 39.75 11.61
C LEU A 475 -5.50 39.71 13.05
N GLY A 476 -5.57 40.86 13.73
CA GLY A 476 -6.09 40.93 15.09
C GLY A 476 -7.54 40.44 15.24
N ARG A 477 -8.42 40.67 14.26
CA ARG A 477 -9.78 40.09 14.31
C ARG A 477 -9.76 38.57 14.32
N LEU A 478 -8.89 37.94 13.53
CA LEU A 478 -8.76 36.48 13.47
C LEU A 478 -8.13 35.90 14.75
N LEU A 479 -7.11 36.56 15.31
CA LEU A 479 -6.43 36.08 16.53
C LEU A 479 -7.28 36.29 17.79
N HIS A 480 -8.23 37.23 17.75
CA HIS A 480 -9.08 37.63 18.87
C HIS A 480 -10.58 37.46 18.59
N GLY A 481 -10.95 36.58 17.67
CA GLY A 481 -12.33 36.27 17.34
C GLY A 481 -13.13 35.80 18.56
N PRO A 482 -14.47 35.79 18.47
CA PRO A 482 -15.33 35.45 19.61
C PRO A 482 -15.39 33.95 19.94
N ARG A 483 -14.99 33.05 19.02
CA ARG A 483 -15.10 31.60 19.21
C ARG A 483 -13.76 30.88 18.94
N PRO A 484 -13.08 30.31 19.94
CA PRO A 484 -11.88 29.49 19.74
C PRO A 484 -12.10 28.35 18.75
N LEU A 485 -11.08 28.10 17.91
CA LEU A 485 -11.07 26.89 17.09
C LEU A 485 -11.12 25.62 17.98
N PRO A 486 -11.86 24.59 17.54
CA PRO A 486 -12.11 23.41 18.37
C PRO A 486 -10.86 22.54 18.51
N LEU A 487 -10.33 22.39 19.73
CA LEU A 487 -9.21 21.49 19.98
C LEU A 487 -9.59 20.00 19.89
N ALA A 488 -10.87 19.68 20.09
CA ALA A 488 -11.41 18.34 19.86
C ALA A 488 -11.96 18.25 18.43
N ILE A 489 -11.52 17.25 17.67
CA ILE A 489 -11.99 17.01 16.31
C ILE A 489 -13.49 16.65 16.36
N PRO A 490 -14.39 17.41 15.72
CA PRO A 490 -15.82 17.10 15.74
C PRO A 490 -16.11 15.74 15.09
N PRO A 491 -17.03 14.93 15.66
CA PRO A 491 -17.42 13.66 15.05
C PRO A 491 -18.16 13.88 13.73
N SER A 492 -18.03 12.92 12.81
CA SER A 492 -18.82 12.88 11.59
C SER A 492 -20.29 12.64 11.89
N ARG A 493 -21.17 13.33 11.16
CA ARG A 493 -22.62 13.12 11.15
C ARG A 493 -23.05 11.75 10.63
N LEU A 494 -22.21 11.12 9.80
CA LEU A 494 -22.46 9.79 9.23
C LEU A 494 -21.85 8.68 10.10
N ARG A 495 -20.82 9.01 10.88
CA ARG A 495 -20.07 8.05 11.69
C ARG A 495 -19.54 8.70 12.98
N GLY A 496 -20.30 8.54 14.07
CA GLY A 496 -20.02 9.20 15.35
C GLY A 496 -18.72 8.78 16.04
N ASP A 497 -18.13 7.63 15.67
CA ASP A 497 -16.84 7.15 16.18
C ASP A 497 -15.62 7.70 15.44
N VAL A 498 -15.80 8.52 14.40
CA VAL A 498 -14.71 9.11 13.60
C VAL A 498 -14.82 10.63 13.58
N GLY A 499 -13.78 11.31 14.05
CA GLY A 499 -13.64 12.76 13.92
C GLY A 499 -13.26 13.15 12.50
N VAL A 500 -13.91 14.18 11.93
CA VAL A 500 -13.57 14.72 10.61
C VAL A 500 -13.63 16.25 10.64
N LEU A 501 -12.48 16.90 10.46
CA LEU A 501 -12.33 18.34 10.43
C LEU A 501 -11.56 18.80 9.18
N GLY A 502 -12.18 19.65 8.37
CA GLY A 502 -11.50 20.44 7.34
C GLY A 502 -11.31 21.87 7.80
N VAL A 503 -10.17 22.47 7.47
CA VAL A 503 -9.91 23.89 7.65
C VAL A 503 -9.40 24.49 6.35
N ASP A 504 -10.09 25.52 5.88
CA ASP A 504 -9.74 26.25 4.66
C ASP A 504 -8.98 27.53 4.97
N LEU A 505 -7.89 27.77 4.23
CA LEU A 505 -7.11 29.02 4.27
C LEU A 505 -7.11 29.78 2.94
N SER A 506 -7.90 29.37 1.95
CA SER A 506 -7.93 29.96 0.61
C SER A 506 -8.01 31.48 0.62
N ALA A 507 -8.88 32.05 1.47
CA ALA A 507 -9.08 33.49 1.60
C ALA A 507 -7.78 34.26 1.95
N PHE A 508 -6.85 33.62 2.68
CA PHE A 508 -5.61 34.25 3.11
C PHE A 508 -4.44 33.95 2.18
N VAL A 509 -4.36 32.72 1.66
CA VAL A 509 -3.27 32.32 0.76
C VAL A 509 -3.44 32.94 -0.63
N GLN A 510 -4.68 33.11 -1.09
CA GLN A 510 -4.98 33.78 -2.36
C GLN A 510 -5.14 35.31 -2.23
N GLY A 511 -5.25 35.82 -1.00
CA GLY A 511 -5.38 37.24 -0.72
C GLY A 511 -4.13 38.04 -1.13
N GLN A 512 -4.23 39.36 -1.18
CA GLN A 512 -3.11 40.26 -1.53
C GLN A 512 -2.27 40.66 -0.30
N ASP A 513 -2.70 40.31 0.92
CA ASP A 513 -2.02 40.68 2.15
C ASP A 513 -0.83 39.74 2.43
N GLN A 514 0.37 40.22 2.12
CA GLN A 514 1.60 39.46 2.33
C GLN A 514 1.87 39.11 3.80
N THR A 515 1.34 39.88 4.74
CA THR A 515 1.47 39.60 6.19
C THR A 515 0.71 38.34 6.53
N LEU A 516 -0.55 38.25 6.08
CA LEU A 516 -1.40 37.08 6.35
C LEU A 516 -0.84 35.82 5.69
N GLN A 517 -0.34 35.94 4.45
CA GLN A 517 0.32 34.83 3.76
C GLN A 517 1.55 34.29 4.49
N ARG A 518 2.23 35.10 5.32
CA ARG A 518 3.38 34.67 6.14
C ARG A 518 2.98 34.16 7.52
N VAL A 519 2.00 34.80 8.17
CA VAL A 519 1.65 34.51 9.57
C VAL A 519 0.68 33.34 9.70
N ILE A 520 -0.40 33.31 8.90
CA ILE A 520 -1.50 32.33 9.07
C ILE A 520 -1.04 30.88 8.86
N PRO A 521 -0.22 30.55 7.84
CA PRO A 521 0.25 29.17 7.67
C PRO A 521 1.07 28.63 8.85
N ALA A 522 1.85 29.48 9.52
CA ALA A 522 2.59 29.08 10.71
C ALA A 522 1.66 28.85 11.91
N LEU A 523 0.69 29.74 12.11
CA LEU A 523 -0.30 29.63 13.19
C LEU A 523 -1.21 28.41 13.04
N ILE A 524 -1.64 28.09 11.81
CA ILE A 524 -2.50 26.93 11.61
C ILE A 524 -1.74 25.61 11.84
N ALA A 525 -0.46 25.56 11.46
CA ALA A 525 0.38 24.40 11.72
C ALA A 525 0.52 24.18 13.23
N ASP A 526 0.72 25.27 13.99
CA ASP A 526 0.79 25.24 15.45
C ASP A 526 -0.54 24.83 16.10
N TYR A 527 -1.67 25.30 15.55
CA TYR A 527 -2.99 24.83 15.95
C TYR A 527 -3.15 23.32 15.77
N PHE A 528 -2.79 22.75 14.62
CA PHE A 528 -2.87 21.30 14.42
C PHE A 528 -1.90 20.52 15.31
N MET A 529 -0.74 21.09 15.63
CA MET A 529 0.15 20.54 16.66
C MET A 529 -0.53 20.51 18.03
N THR A 530 -1.30 21.54 18.37
CA THR A 530 -2.11 21.59 19.60
C THR A 530 -3.18 20.51 19.63
N VAL A 531 -3.90 20.33 18.52
CA VAL A 531 -4.90 19.27 18.35
C VAL A 531 -4.26 17.88 18.51
N ALA A 532 -3.11 17.66 17.86
CA ALA A 532 -2.33 16.42 17.95
C ALA A 532 -1.84 16.12 19.38
N MET A 533 -1.32 17.13 20.09
CA MET A 533 -0.85 16.99 21.47
C MET A 533 -1.99 16.71 22.44
N ARG A 534 -3.15 17.35 22.27
CA ARG A 534 -4.35 17.03 23.05
C ARG A 534 -4.75 15.57 22.83
N GLY A 535 -4.81 15.17 21.56
CA GLY A 535 -5.21 13.82 21.16
C GLY A 535 -6.69 13.54 21.38
N THR A 536 -7.13 12.44 20.77
CA THR A 536 -8.52 11.96 20.83
C THR A 536 -8.62 10.54 21.42
N GLY A 537 -7.48 9.98 21.88
CA GLY A 537 -7.37 8.56 22.24
C GLY A 537 -7.31 7.62 21.02
N ARG A 538 -7.40 8.17 19.80
CA ARG A 538 -7.40 7.44 18.54
C ARG A 538 -6.21 7.87 17.69
N LYS A 539 -5.92 7.10 16.64
CA LYS A 539 -4.98 7.52 15.59
C LYS A 539 -5.56 8.73 14.86
N MET A 540 -4.72 9.61 14.35
CA MET A 540 -5.13 10.82 13.60
C MET A 540 -4.33 10.91 12.31
N GLU A 541 -4.97 11.23 11.21
CA GLU A 541 -4.30 11.59 9.95
C GLU A 541 -4.50 13.09 9.70
N LEU A 542 -3.38 13.84 9.75
CA LEU A 542 -3.32 15.25 9.41
C LEU A 542 -2.81 15.40 7.97
N ILE A 543 -3.60 16.02 7.12
CA ILE A 543 -3.27 16.25 5.71
C ILE A 543 -3.11 17.74 5.50
N ILE A 544 -1.98 18.12 4.93
CA ILE A 544 -1.68 19.50 4.56
C ILE A 544 -1.55 19.52 3.04
N ASP A 545 -2.63 19.91 2.36
CA ASP A 545 -2.58 20.08 0.91
C ASP A 545 -1.88 21.40 0.53
N GLU A 546 -1.28 21.45 -0.66
CA GLU A 546 -0.53 22.60 -1.18
C GLU A 546 0.34 23.28 -0.12
N ALA A 547 1.13 22.46 0.59
CA ALA A 547 1.86 22.84 1.79
C ALA A 547 2.98 23.86 1.57
N TRP A 548 3.19 24.32 0.33
CA TRP A 548 4.18 25.35 -0.01
C TRP A 548 4.04 26.58 0.88
N ALA A 549 2.81 27.00 1.20
CA ALA A 549 2.56 28.16 2.05
C ALA A 549 3.11 27.96 3.47
N VAL A 550 2.95 26.76 4.03
CA VAL A 550 3.46 26.42 5.36
C VAL A 550 4.99 26.23 5.34
N LEU A 551 5.49 25.48 4.34
CA LEU A 551 6.92 25.15 4.19
C LEU A 551 7.79 26.36 3.86
N ASN A 552 7.23 27.41 3.24
CA ASN A 552 7.97 28.62 2.89
C ASN A 552 8.29 29.49 4.12
N THR A 553 7.61 29.27 5.26
CA THR A 553 7.87 29.98 6.51
C THR A 553 8.76 29.15 7.43
N ALA A 554 9.70 29.79 8.13
CA ALA A 554 10.60 29.07 9.05
C ALA A 554 9.83 28.42 10.22
N ALA A 555 8.88 29.15 10.81
CA ALA A 555 8.05 28.65 11.91
C ALA A 555 7.11 27.51 11.47
N GLY A 556 6.47 27.62 10.30
CA GLY A 556 5.62 26.57 9.75
C GLY A 556 6.39 25.29 9.43
N ALA A 557 7.54 25.41 8.76
CA ALA A 557 8.40 24.26 8.46
C ALA A 557 8.92 23.58 9.73
N GLN A 558 9.32 24.34 10.76
CA GLN A 558 9.72 23.78 12.07
C GLN A 558 8.57 23.05 12.76
N THR A 559 7.35 23.56 12.64
CA THR A 559 6.17 22.93 13.24
C THR A 559 5.83 21.60 12.56
N ILE A 560 5.85 21.56 11.22
CA ILE A 560 5.68 20.32 10.44
C ILE A 560 6.78 19.30 10.79
N GLU A 561 8.04 19.74 10.88
CA GLU A 561 9.17 18.90 11.27
C GLU A 561 8.98 18.32 12.68
N MET A 562 8.57 19.15 13.64
CA MET A 562 8.30 18.70 15.00
C MET A 562 7.15 17.69 15.05
N LEU A 563 6.08 17.92 14.28
CA LEU A 563 4.98 16.98 14.10
C LEU A 563 5.46 15.64 13.53
N ALA A 564 6.41 15.62 12.61
CA ALA A 564 7.01 14.36 12.14
C ALA A 564 7.90 13.68 13.19
N ARG A 565 8.59 14.46 14.03
CA ARG A 565 9.47 13.90 15.08
C ARG A 565 8.67 13.22 16.20
N ILE A 566 7.55 13.81 16.63
CA ILE A 566 6.76 13.30 17.77
C ILE A 566 5.42 12.67 17.36
N GLY A 567 5.01 12.79 16.09
CA GLY A 567 3.69 12.37 15.63
C GLY A 567 3.43 10.89 15.91
N ARG A 568 4.43 10.03 15.73
CA ARG A 568 4.31 8.59 16.04
C ARG A 568 3.89 8.34 17.49
N SER A 569 4.51 8.99 18.48
CA SER A 569 4.17 8.77 19.89
C SER A 569 2.79 9.35 20.25
N LEU A 570 2.33 10.33 19.47
CA LEU A 570 0.98 10.90 19.58
C LEU A 570 -0.10 10.10 18.82
N GLY A 571 0.28 9.10 18.02
CA GLY A 571 -0.63 8.36 17.14
C GLY A 571 -1.04 9.15 15.89
N VAL A 572 -0.24 10.13 15.47
CA VAL A 572 -0.52 11.05 14.36
C VAL A 572 0.32 10.69 13.13
N ALA A 573 -0.35 10.47 12.01
CA ALA A 573 0.23 10.42 10.68
C ALA A 573 0.09 11.79 10.02
N VAL A 574 1.17 12.29 9.41
CA VAL A 574 1.17 13.58 8.71
C VAL A 574 1.39 13.34 7.24
N THR A 575 0.53 13.88 6.40
CA THR A 575 0.60 13.80 4.94
C THR A 575 0.80 15.20 4.39
N VAL A 576 1.97 15.49 3.84
CA VAL A 576 2.29 16.79 3.23
C VAL A 576 2.24 16.65 1.72
N ILE A 577 1.41 17.45 1.07
CA ILE A 577 1.18 17.39 -0.37
C ILE A 577 1.70 18.69 -1.01
N THR A 578 2.50 18.56 -2.06
CA THR A 578 3.18 19.68 -2.74
C THR A 578 3.28 19.44 -4.25
N GLN A 579 3.46 20.49 -5.03
CA GLN A 579 3.65 20.38 -6.48
C GLN A 579 5.04 19.89 -6.88
N GLN A 580 6.06 20.32 -6.14
CA GLN A 580 7.45 20.09 -6.51
C GLN A 580 8.28 19.77 -5.27
N ILE A 581 9.21 18.81 -5.41
CA ILE A 581 10.09 18.42 -4.31
C ILE A 581 10.91 19.59 -3.76
N ARG A 582 11.26 20.59 -4.58
CA ARG A 582 11.99 21.79 -4.14
C ARG A 582 11.31 22.56 -3.02
N GLU A 583 9.99 22.46 -2.85
CA GLU A 583 9.28 23.14 -1.76
C GLU A 583 9.65 22.58 -0.38
N PHE A 584 10.12 21.32 -0.32
CA PHE A 584 10.74 20.76 0.89
C PHE A 584 12.18 21.21 1.07
N LEU A 585 12.91 21.38 -0.03
CA LEU A 585 14.36 21.58 -0.03
C LEU A 585 14.77 23.05 0.14
N TYR A 586 13.95 23.98 -0.33
CA TYR A 586 14.25 25.40 -0.37
C TYR A 586 13.02 26.23 0.00
N ARG A 587 13.28 27.41 0.58
CA ARG A 587 12.29 28.44 0.89
C ARG A 587 12.72 29.78 0.30
N ARG A 588 11.77 30.67 0.04
CA ARG A 588 12.04 32.03 -0.44
C ARG A 588 12.16 33.01 0.74
N VAL A 589 13.22 33.81 0.72
CA VAL A 589 13.42 34.94 1.64
C VAL A 589 13.73 36.17 0.78
N GLY A 590 12.73 37.06 0.63
CA GLY A 590 12.77 38.08 -0.41
C GLY A 590 12.86 37.41 -1.80
N ASP A 591 13.83 37.84 -2.61
CA ASP A 591 14.10 37.29 -3.93
C ASP A 591 15.07 36.10 -3.94
N GLN A 592 15.59 35.70 -2.77
CA GLN A 592 16.58 34.62 -2.68
C GLN A 592 15.96 33.29 -2.28
N LEU A 593 16.47 32.20 -2.87
CA LEU A 593 16.20 30.83 -2.43
C LEU A 593 17.23 30.41 -1.38
N VAL A 594 16.75 30.01 -0.21
CA VAL A 594 17.58 29.60 0.93
C VAL A 594 17.23 28.15 1.27
N PRO A 595 18.19 27.31 1.68
CA PRO A 595 17.91 25.94 2.11
C PRO A 595 16.82 25.87 3.21
N ASN A 596 15.90 24.93 3.05
CA ASN A 596 14.84 24.63 4.00
C ASN A 596 15.20 23.37 4.81
N ALA A 597 16.01 23.55 5.85
CA ALA A 597 16.49 22.44 6.69
C ALA A 597 15.31 21.66 7.31
N ALA A 598 14.31 22.35 7.85
CA ALA A 598 13.17 21.71 8.49
C ALA A 598 12.27 20.94 7.50
N GLY A 599 12.00 21.50 6.31
CA GLY A 599 11.29 20.80 5.24
C GLY A 599 12.07 19.57 4.73
N THR A 600 13.39 19.69 4.64
CA THR A 600 14.28 18.58 4.25
C THR A 600 14.26 17.46 5.29
N THR A 601 14.34 17.80 6.57
CA THR A 601 14.25 16.83 7.68
C THR A 601 12.88 16.17 7.75
N PHE A 602 11.79 16.90 7.50
CA PHE A 602 10.46 16.29 7.39
C PHE A 602 10.44 15.22 6.29
N LEU A 603 10.99 15.53 5.10
CA LEU A 603 11.05 14.58 3.99
C LEU A 603 11.91 13.36 4.33
N ASP A 604 13.04 13.54 5.03
CA ASP A 604 13.89 12.44 5.51
C ASP A 604 13.19 11.55 6.55
N ASN A 605 12.28 12.13 7.34
CA ASN A 605 11.46 11.40 8.30
C ASN A 605 10.26 10.70 7.63
N CYS A 606 9.97 10.92 6.35
CA CYS A 606 8.88 10.23 5.66
C CYS A 606 9.32 8.85 5.18
N GLU A 607 8.73 7.80 5.75
CA GLU A 607 8.93 6.44 5.23
C GLU A 607 8.08 6.17 3.99
N THR A 608 7.01 6.96 3.77
CA THR A 608 6.17 6.87 2.57
C THR A 608 6.35 8.10 1.70
N ILE A 609 6.81 7.95 0.46
CA ILE A 609 6.91 9.06 -0.49
C ILE A 609 6.20 8.68 -1.78
N LEU A 610 5.11 9.37 -2.11
CA LEU A 610 4.36 9.14 -3.33
C LEU A 610 4.68 10.23 -4.36
N MET A 611 5.35 9.84 -5.44
CA MET A 611 5.65 10.71 -6.56
C MET A 611 4.74 10.37 -7.74
N LEU A 612 3.84 11.27 -8.14
CA LEU A 612 3.03 11.10 -9.35
C LEU A 612 3.72 11.79 -10.53
N ARG A 613 2.96 12.11 -11.59
CA ARG A 613 3.47 12.87 -12.75
C ARG A 613 4.20 14.15 -12.29
N GLN A 614 5.46 14.30 -12.66
CA GLN A 614 6.25 15.52 -12.44
C GLN A 614 6.22 16.46 -13.67
N LEU A 615 6.53 17.74 -13.48
CA LEU A 615 6.70 18.68 -14.59
C LEU A 615 7.95 18.29 -15.40
N ARG A 616 7.84 18.36 -16.72
CA ARG A 616 8.99 18.19 -17.61
C ARG A 616 9.60 19.56 -17.92
N PRO A 617 10.93 19.70 -17.92
CA PRO A 617 11.56 20.93 -18.36
C PRO A 617 11.18 21.25 -19.81
N ALA A 618 10.93 22.53 -20.12
CA ALA A 618 10.52 22.97 -21.45
C ALA A 618 11.64 22.90 -22.50
N ARG A 619 12.91 22.75 -22.08
CA ARG A 619 14.10 22.67 -22.95
C ARG A 619 14.94 21.45 -22.58
N ALA A 620 15.42 20.72 -23.59
CA ALA A 620 16.44 19.70 -23.40
C ALA A 620 17.73 20.40 -22.91
N GLY A 621 18.27 19.97 -21.77
CA GLY A 621 19.45 20.58 -21.14
C GLY A 621 19.17 21.65 -20.07
N ALA A 622 17.96 21.71 -19.50
CA ALA A 622 17.74 22.48 -18.27
C ALA A 622 18.75 22.05 -17.20
N GLN A 623 19.35 23.00 -16.50
CA GLN A 623 20.30 22.72 -15.41
C GLN A 623 19.66 21.77 -14.40
N ASP A 624 20.44 20.87 -13.82
CA ASP A 624 19.97 19.87 -12.84
C ASP A 624 19.15 20.50 -11.69
N GLU A 625 19.44 21.76 -11.37
CA GLU A 625 18.78 22.55 -10.33
C GLU A 625 17.34 22.98 -10.66
N GLU A 626 16.89 22.94 -11.92
CA GLU A 626 15.52 23.29 -12.31
C GLU A 626 14.63 22.07 -12.63
N ASN A 627 15.23 20.89 -12.76
CA ASN A 627 14.50 19.67 -13.11
C ASN A 627 13.99 18.95 -11.84
N PRO A 628 12.68 18.92 -11.57
CA PRO A 628 12.12 18.33 -10.35
C PRO A 628 12.39 16.82 -10.24
N ILE A 629 12.54 16.12 -11.38
CA ILE A 629 12.87 14.68 -11.39
C ILE A 629 14.32 14.47 -10.94
N LEU A 630 15.26 15.31 -11.39
CA LEU A 630 16.67 15.17 -11.02
C LEU A 630 16.92 15.62 -9.58
N GLN A 631 16.21 16.65 -9.11
CA GLN A 631 16.20 17.02 -7.69
C GLN A 631 15.70 15.87 -6.82
N ALA A 632 14.61 15.22 -7.23
CA ALA A 632 14.09 14.03 -6.55
C ALA A 632 15.07 12.86 -6.60
N ALA A 633 15.70 12.61 -7.75
CA ALA A 633 16.71 11.58 -7.89
C ALA A 633 17.88 11.78 -6.92
N LYS A 634 18.39 13.02 -6.83
CA LYS A 634 19.48 13.37 -5.92
C LYS A 634 19.08 13.24 -4.46
N LYS A 635 17.88 13.72 -4.09
CA LYS A 635 17.42 13.69 -2.69
C LYS A 635 17.04 12.29 -2.21
N LEU A 636 16.35 11.52 -3.06
CA LEU A 636 15.78 10.22 -2.70
C LEU A 636 16.67 9.04 -3.10
N GLY A 637 17.76 9.29 -3.83
CA GLY A 637 18.70 8.26 -4.28
C GLY A 637 18.12 7.35 -5.36
N LEU A 638 17.37 7.93 -6.32
CA LEU A 638 16.68 7.14 -7.34
C LEU A 638 17.65 6.54 -8.36
N THR A 639 17.39 5.31 -8.80
CA THR A 639 18.16 4.63 -9.85
C THR A 639 17.81 5.18 -11.25
N PRO A 640 18.66 4.98 -12.27
CA PRO A 640 18.34 5.38 -13.66
C PRO A 640 17.01 4.80 -14.17
N GLY A 641 16.65 3.58 -13.74
CA GLY A 641 15.38 2.94 -14.08
C GLY A 641 14.17 3.67 -13.48
N GLU A 642 14.27 4.07 -12.21
CA GLU A 642 13.23 4.83 -11.51
C GLU A 642 13.09 6.25 -12.06
N ILE A 643 14.19 6.91 -12.40
CA ILE A 643 14.19 8.23 -13.06
C ILE A 643 13.45 8.15 -14.38
N ASN A 644 13.78 7.14 -15.19
CA ASN A 644 13.11 6.89 -16.46
C ASN A 644 11.61 6.57 -16.26
N TRP A 645 11.24 5.75 -15.27
CA TRP A 645 9.85 5.49 -14.92
C TRP A 645 9.09 6.78 -14.54
N LEU A 646 9.65 7.56 -13.62
CA LEU A 646 9.04 8.79 -13.13
C LEU A 646 8.86 9.83 -14.26
N SER A 647 9.81 9.90 -15.20
CA SER A 647 9.71 10.76 -16.38
C SER A 647 8.55 10.40 -17.33
N ARG A 648 8.13 9.14 -17.32
CA ARG A 648 7.02 8.61 -18.14
C ARG A 648 5.68 8.64 -17.43
N CYS A 649 5.68 8.95 -16.13
CA CYS A 649 4.45 9.01 -15.34
C CYS A 649 3.47 10.04 -15.94
N ARG A 650 2.22 9.64 -16.08
CA ARG A 650 1.14 10.40 -16.70
C ARG A 650 -0.20 10.13 -16.03
N ARG A 651 -1.18 10.97 -16.37
CA ARG A 651 -2.60 10.76 -16.11
C ARG A 651 -3.27 10.47 -17.47
N ASP A 652 -4.02 9.39 -17.55
CA ASP A 652 -4.78 8.98 -18.73
C ASP A 652 -6.18 8.47 -18.33
N ALA A 653 -6.93 7.92 -19.30
CA ALA A 653 -8.30 7.45 -19.08
C ALA A 653 -8.38 6.32 -18.04
N ASP A 654 -7.34 5.51 -17.95
CA ASP A 654 -7.29 4.33 -17.09
C ASP A 654 -6.82 4.68 -15.66
N GLY A 655 -6.41 5.94 -15.40
CA GLY A 655 -5.93 6.39 -14.10
C GLY A 655 -4.63 7.20 -14.12
N VAL A 656 -3.85 7.08 -13.04
CA VAL A 656 -2.63 7.88 -12.81
C VAL A 656 -1.47 6.93 -12.50
N THR A 657 -0.34 7.09 -13.18
CA THR A 657 0.88 6.36 -12.83
C THR A 657 1.77 7.18 -11.91
N GLY A 658 2.47 6.52 -11.00
CA GLY A 658 3.43 7.11 -10.09
C GLY A 658 4.49 6.13 -9.62
N LEU A 659 5.34 6.62 -8.74
CA LEU A 659 6.36 5.86 -8.01
C LEU A 659 6.10 6.05 -6.51
N LEU A 660 5.79 4.96 -5.82
CA LEU A 660 5.68 4.96 -4.36
C LEU A 660 6.99 4.44 -3.79
N LEU A 661 7.61 5.19 -2.88
CA LEU A 661 8.70 4.73 -2.06
C LEU A 661 8.15 4.34 -0.69
N VAL A 662 8.45 3.13 -0.24
CA VAL A 662 8.23 2.70 1.14
C VAL A 662 9.59 2.34 1.74
N GLY A 663 10.07 3.17 2.68
CA GLY A 663 11.45 3.16 3.12
C GLY A 663 12.39 3.46 1.95
N ARG A 664 13.09 2.43 1.46
CA ARG A 664 13.96 2.52 0.27
C ARG A 664 13.47 1.65 -0.89
N GLU A 665 12.31 1.01 -0.77
CA GLU A 665 11.76 0.16 -1.82
C GLU A 665 10.96 1.01 -2.82
N PRO A 666 11.38 1.09 -4.09
CA PRO A 666 10.62 1.74 -5.14
C PRO A 666 9.54 0.80 -5.69
N ILE A 667 8.30 1.29 -5.71
CA ILE A 667 7.13 0.58 -6.20
C ILE A 667 6.49 1.40 -7.33
N PRO A 668 6.82 1.07 -8.60
CA PRO A 668 6.10 1.59 -9.76
C PRO A 668 4.63 1.18 -9.68
N LEU A 669 3.72 2.15 -9.61
CA LEU A 669 2.29 1.87 -9.46
C LEU A 669 1.42 2.68 -10.40
N ARG A 670 0.24 2.14 -10.66
CA ARG A 670 -0.89 2.78 -11.32
C ARG A 670 -2.01 2.88 -10.30
N ILE A 671 -2.51 4.07 -10.08
CA ILE A 671 -3.73 4.35 -9.32
C ILE A 671 -4.88 4.26 -10.33
N PRO A 672 -5.62 3.16 -10.37
CA PRO A 672 -6.70 3.00 -11.34
C PRO A 672 -7.83 3.96 -11.02
N ARG A 673 -8.69 4.18 -12.01
CA ARG A 673 -10.00 4.79 -11.75
C ARG A 673 -10.78 3.88 -10.80
N ALA A 674 -11.24 4.44 -9.68
CA ALA A 674 -12.11 3.77 -8.72
C ALA A 674 -13.40 3.28 -9.42
N PRO A 675 -14.04 2.21 -8.92
CA PRO A 675 -15.35 1.76 -9.41
C PRO A 675 -16.39 2.89 -9.37
N GLY A 676 -17.36 2.85 -10.29
CA GLY A 676 -18.37 3.91 -10.50
C GLY A 676 -18.93 4.54 -9.21
N PRO A 677 -19.45 3.75 -8.25
CA PRO A 677 -20.00 4.28 -7.00
C PRO A 677 -18.98 5.07 -6.17
N ILE A 678 -17.75 4.58 -6.04
CA ILE A 678 -16.69 5.27 -5.28
C ILE A 678 -16.19 6.49 -6.06
N HIS A 679 -16.09 6.36 -7.38
CA HIS A 679 -15.65 7.43 -8.24
C HIS A 679 -16.57 8.66 -8.20
N ALA A 680 -17.88 8.44 -8.07
CA ALA A 680 -18.89 9.49 -7.95
C ALA A 680 -18.76 10.30 -6.64
N LEU A 681 -18.14 9.73 -5.61
CA LEU A 681 -17.90 10.38 -4.32
C LEU A 681 -16.66 11.29 -4.31
N ILE A 682 -15.83 11.26 -5.35
CA ILE A 682 -14.61 12.07 -5.43
C ILE A 682 -14.95 13.44 -6.05
N PRO A 683 -14.74 14.56 -5.33
CA PRO A 683 -15.08 15.90 -5.84
C PRO A 683 -14.34 16.25 -7.14
N GLY A 684 -14.95 17.11 -7.95
CA GLY A 684 -14.37 17.59 -9.22
C GLY A 684 -14.49 16.62 -10.40
N VAL A 685 -15.03 15.42 -10.19
CA VAL A 685 -15.33 14.42 -11.24
C VAL A 685 -16.74 14.59 -11.80
N SER A 686 -17.70 14.93 -10.94
CA SER A 686 -19.14 14.94 -11.21
C SER A 686 -19.60 16.04 -12.18
N GLY A 687 -18.74 17.02 -12.49
CA GLY A 687 -19.05 18.13 -13.40
C GLY A 687 -18.94 17.83 -14.90
N ARG A 688 -18.55 16.61 -15.30
CA ARG A 688 -18.45 16.22 -16.74
C ARG A 688 -19.28 15.00 -17.15
N VAL A 689 -19.87 14.28 -16.20
CA VAL A 689 -20.62 13.04 -16.50
C VAL A 689 -22.13 13.31 -16.69
N ALA A 690 -22.67 14.40 -16.13
CA ALA A 690 -24.07 14.79 -16.29
C ALA A 690 -24.50 15.12 -17.74
N ALA A 691 -23.58 15.09 -18.72
CA ALA A 691 -23.87 15.33 -20.13
C ALA A 691 -23.89 14.05 -20.99
N ARG A 692 -23.72 12.84 -20.42
CA ARG A 692 -23.61 11.62 -21.26
C ARG A 692 -24.34 10.37 -20.80
N GLU A 693 -25.10 10.40 -19.71
CA GLU A 693 -25.96 9.28 -19.32
C GLU A 693 -27.40 9.77 -19.16
N THR A 694 -28.02 10.16 -20.29
CA THR A 694 -29.43 9.86 -20.49
C THR A 694 -29.52 8.35 -20.67
N ILE A 695 -30.01 7.68 -19.63
CA ILE A 695 -30.45 6.30 -19.67
C ILE A 695 -31.64 6.27 -20.64
N ASP A 696 -31.52 5.51 -21.74
CA ASP A 696 -32.66 5.15 -22.57
C ASP A 696 -33.56 4.23 -21.74
N GLU A 697 -34.71 4.75 -21.30
CA GLU A 697 -35.77 4.03 -20.59
C GLU A 697 -36.59 3.09 -21.53
N GLU A 698 -35.99 2.52 -22.58
CA GLU A 698 -36.75 1.75 -23.58
C GLU A 698 -36.42 0.24 -23.70
N GLU A 699 -35.63 -0.35 -22.81
CA GLU A 699 -35.60 -1.81 -22.67
C GLU A 699 -35.61 -2.23 -21.19
N LEU A 700 -36.82 -2.59 -20.74
CA LEU A 700 -37.16 -3.23 -19.47
C LEU A 700 -36.67 -4.68 -19.41
#